data_AF-A0A9W8K3U3-F1
#
_entry.id   AF-A0A9W8K3U3-F1
#
_cell.length_a   1.000
_cell.length_b   1.000
_cell.length_c   1.000
_cell.angle_alpha   90.00
_cell.angle_beta   90.00
_cell.angle_gamma   90.00
#
_symmetry.space_group_name_H-M   'P 1'
#
loop_
_entity.id
_entity.type
_entity.pdbx_description
1 polymer ?
#
loop_
_entity_poly.entity_id
_entity_poly.type
_entity_poly.pdbx_seq_one_letter_code
_entity_poly.pdbx_strand_id
1 'polypeptide(L)'
;MVAQIGLLPLEELQMNLERFSDFPSLPPPDDSRRGYFHDSKHATIFVRSPNVLLDLIEQWNATKLQSLTVNHPRRSFIWNFEDIFKFLAEYLLSATLRSLVFRTVPPDDSNVPYNQNTSEPGGLNIDVGRQVTLKDADLVAIVSACPLLEDFGVYERVLQHALVNPGEMHACLQVPELLFNIFQYCHDNDEAEADIAPPEERSLPALARTCRYFLEPALDVHWHTISSLGPLLFLLPDDIVKLERARNDIFTPDSILHIDRKIQKSEFSRWMYYSPRVKAIDTRYVGGALQYTQIPCYIYDILLSLDDKGKRLLPNLRDITVEILCFTSNRSFFSLLFNQSIRRIAIVDGSRVSRNDFDYEPIWTGLAALLTEKNVGGLKRLDLRSFQLSDASMVAQIGLLQLEELQINLERLDSLDPPLPPPDNRREGYFSSLKRATIFARSPDTLLDLIRQWNATELQSLTVDRPERSVTWNLEEIFKILGEHLPSTTLRSLVFLTRPAVQHSPYNRNTSDLTCGTMSTLFPLKNLKTLSLSTGGRVAFKDADLIAFAYTWPLLETFEAYERELIVESEISSRGVLSFVAALPRLDHLTLRFNALSHSVSLDDIPALGHLRSLDVCLSSADNPDVIAQFIRQAFPSLAQFVFGLRYLDGDPGASLRNSYVSPQEDHRGKEYYNCWKDVLVLLEPSEEIPSL
;
A
#
# COMPACT_ATOMS: atom_id res chain seq x y z
N MET A 1 38.04 -20.80 -1.66
CA MET A 1 38.11 -21.03 -3.12
C MET A 1 38.35 -19.73 -3.88
N VAL A 2 37.49 -18.70 -3.75
CA VAL A 2 37.70 -17.41 -4.45
C VAL A 2 39.03 -16.74 -4.08
N ALA A 3 39.40 -16.69 -2.80
CA ALA A 3 40.72 -16.22 -2.35
C ALA A 3 41.90 -16.98 -3.00
N GLN A 4 41.75 -18.29 -3.23
CA GLN A 4 42.79 -19.11 -3.85
C GLN A 4 42.87 -18.89 -5.37
N ILE A 5 41.74 -18.62 -6.03
CA ILE A 5 41.67 -18.30 -7.46
C ILE A 5 42.27 -16.92 -7.73
N GLY A 6 41.99 -15.94 -6.87
CA GLY A 6 42.53 -14.60 -7.05
C GLY A 6 44.07 -14.56 -7.02
N LEU A 7 44.71 -15.37 -6.17
CA LEU A 7 46.16 -15.41 -6.07
C LEU A 7 46.87 -16.04 -7.28
N LEU A 8 46.13 -16.55 -8.27
CA LEU A 8 46.68 -17.08 -9.52
C LEU A 8 46.99 -15.94 -10.51
N PRO A 9 48.12 -15.99 -11.24
CA PRO A 9 48.47 -14.99 -12.25
C PRO A 9 47.68 -15.23 -13.54
N LEU A 10 46.38 -14.91 -13.51
CA LEU A 10 45.47 -15.05 -14.65
C LEU A 10 45.38 -13.73 -15.39
N GLU A 11 45.47 -13.72 -16.73
CA GLU A 11 45.21 -12.51 -17.52
C GLU A 11 43.71 -12.24 -17.68
N GLU A 12 42.89 -13.30 -17.68
CA GLU A 12 41.43 -13.25 -17.79
C GLU A 12 40.77 -14.00 -16.63
N LEU A 13 39.74 -13.39 -16.06
CA LEU A 13 38.96 -13.95 -14.96
C LEU A 13 37.47 -13.98 -15.33
N GLN A 14 36.84 -15.16 -15.24
CA GLN A 14 35.40 -15.30 -15.33
C GLN A 14 34.85 -15.93 -14.06
N MET A 15 33.89 -15.26 -13.41
CA MET A 15 33.28 -15.76 -12.17
C MET A 15 31.77 -15.70 -12.22
N ASN A 16 31.13 -16.78 -11.76
CA ASN A 16 29.69 -16.82 -11.54
C ASN A 16 29.38 -16.77 -10.04
N LEU A 17 28.84 -15.65 -9.59
CA LEU A 17 28.48 -15.35 -8.21
C LEU A 17 26.96 -15.20 -8.03
N GLU A 18 26.13 -15.65 -8.98
CA GLU A 18 24.68 -15.44 -8.94
C GLU A 18 23.97 -16.05 -7.72
N ARG A 19 24.61 -17.01 -7.03
CA ARG A 19 24.03 -17.69 -5.86
C ARG A 19 24.36 -17.01 -4.53
N PHE A 20 25.15 -15.94 -4.52
CA PHE A 20 25.56 -15.24 -3.30
C PHE A 20 24.71 -13.98 -3.09
N SER A 21 24.10 -13.87 -1.91
CA SER A 21 23.42 -12.65 -1.46
C SER A 21 24.40 -11.63 -0.88
N ASP A 22 25.43 -12.12 -0.16
CA ASP A 22 26.51 -11.36 0.46
C ASP A 22 27.87 -12.03 0.20
N PHE A 23 28.95 -11.25 0.16
CA PHE A 23 30.31 -11.76 -0.01
C PHE A 23 31.04 -11.80 1.35
N PRO A 24 31.49 -12.97 1.85
CA PRO A 24 32.24 -13.00 3.11
C PRO A 24 33.57 -12.27 2.94
N SER A 25 33.91 -11.39 3.88
CA SER A 25 35.19 -10.67 3.89
C SER A 25 36.35 -11.67 3.82
N LEU A 26 37.15 -11.58 2.74
CA LEU A 26 38.34 -12.44 2.62
C LEU A 26 39.37 -11.94 3.65
N PRO A 27 40.07 -12.85 4.36
CA PRO A 27 41.17 -12.43 5.24
C PRO A 27 42.20 -11.63 4.42
N PRO A 28 42.94 -10.65 4.94
CA PRO A 28 43.95 -9.96 4.13
C PRO A 28 45.04 -10.94 3.65
N PRO A 29 45.53 -10.83 2.40
CA PRO A 29 46.62 -11.69 1.93
C PRO A 29 47.90 -11.45 2.73
N ASP A 30 48.73 -12.49 2.91
CA ASP A 30 49.97 -12.46 3.72
C ASP A 30 50.94 -11.33 3.34
N ASP A 31 50.81 -10.78 2.12
CA ASP A 31 51.49 -9.57 1.68
C ASP A 31 50.46 -8.46 1.42
N SER A 32 50.30 -7.56 2.41
CA SER A 32 49.36 -6.42 2.39
C SER A 32 49.47 -5.47 1.18
N ARG A 33 50.48 -5.64 0.32
CA ARG A 33 50.65 -4.89 -0.94
C ARG A 33 50.02 -5.56 -2.17
N ARG A 34 49.53 -6.80 -2.09
CA ARG A 34 48.92 -7.53 -3.21
C ARG A 34 47.44 -7.78 -2.93
N GLY A 35 46.54 -6.98 -3.50
CA GLY A 35 45.11 -7.30 -3.53
C GLY A 35 44.85 -8.67 -4.19
N TYR A 36 43.69 -9.26 -3.91
CA TYR A 36 43.42 -10.65 -4.26
C TYR A 36 43.45 -10.94 -5.76
N PHE A 37 43.31 -9.96 -6.66
CA PHE A 37 43.23 -10.18 -8.12
C PHE A 37 44.29 -9.38 -8.91
N HIS A 38 45.51 -9.30 -8.39
CA HIS A 38 46.55 -8.36 -8.85
C HIS A 38 47.06 -8.48 -10.30
N ASP A 39 46.82 -9.59 -11.02
CA ASP A 39 47.35 -9.81 -12.38
C ASP A 39 46.28 -9.90 -13.48
N SER A 40 44.99 -9.90 -13.12
CA SER A 40 43.88 -9.98 -14.06
C SER A 40 43.63 -8.66 -14.78
N LYS A 41 43.77 -8.68 -16.12
CA LYS A 41 43.53 -7.52 -17.00
C LYS A 41 42.08 -7.44 -17.47
N HIS A 42 41.41 -8.59 -17.63
CA HIS A 42 40.03 -8.67 -18.09
C HIS A 42 39.18 -9.51 -17.14
N ALA A 43 38.00 -9.01 -16.80
CA ALA A 43 37.10 -9.65 -15.85
C ALA A 43 35.68 -9.73 -16.38
N THR A 44 35.05 -10.89 -16.26
CA THR A 44 33.61 -11.08 -16.52
C THR A 44 32.94 -11.68 -15.28
N ILE A 45 32.01 -10.93 -14.68
CA ILE A 45 31.36 -11.30 -13.43
C ILE A 45 29.86 -11.45 -13.66
N PHE A 46 29.30 -12.59 -13.24
CA PHE A 46 27.85 -12.79 -13.15
C PHE A 46 27.44 -12.61 -11.70
N VAL A 47 26.60 -11.62 -11.40
CA VAL A 47 26.24 -11.27 -10.01
C VAL A 47 24.80 -10.79 -9.95
N ARG A 48 24.11 -11.08 -8.83
CA ARG A 48 22.71 -10.64 -8.60
C ARG A 48 22.58 -9.43 -7.68
N SER A 49 23.52 -9.28 -6.74
CA SER A 49 23.53 -8.24 -5.70
C SER A 49 24.59 -7.17 -6.03
N PRO A 50 24.24 -5.87 -6.02
CA PRO A 50 25.22 -4.79 -6.23
C PRO A 50 26.25 -4.73 -5.10
N ASN A 51 25.89 -5.04 -3.86
CA ASN A 51 26.81 -5.05 -2.72
C ASN A 51 27.93 -6.09 -2.92
N VAL A 52 27.60 -7.27 -3.42
CA VAL A 52 28.59 -8.31 -3.75
C VAL A 52 29.57 -7.86 -4.84
N LEU A 53 29.12 -7.02 -5.79
CA LEU A 53 29.99 -6.44 -6.81
C LEU A 53 30.95 -5.41 -6.19
N LEU A 54 30.45 -4.53 -5.32
CA LEU A 54 31.24 -3.50 -4.65
C LEU A 54 32.31 -4.13 -3.74
N ASP A 55 31.92 -5.09 -2.89
CA ASP A 55 32.83 -5.83 -2.01
C ASP A 55 33.95 -6.54 -2.78
N LEU A 56 33.64 -7.07 -3.97
CA LEU A 56 34.61 -7.75 -4.82
C LEU A 56 35.58 -6.75 -5.47
N ILE A 57 35.07 -5.60 -5.92
CA ILE A 57 35.88 -4.54 -6.50
C ILE A 57 36.84 -3.96 -5.46
N GLU A 58 36.40 -3.75 -4.22
CA GLU A 58 37.25 -3.28 -3.12
C GLU A 58 38.49 -4.16 -2.90
N GLN A 59 38.34 -5.46 -3.12
CA GLN A 59 39.42 -6.44 -2.94
C GLN A 59 40.33 -6.59 -4.17
N TRP A 60 40.05 -5.86 -5.27
CA TRP A 60 40.82 -5.86 -6.50
C TRP A 60 41.94 -4.82 -6.44
N ASN A 61 43.19 -5.19 -6.71
CA ASN A 61 44.23 -4.16 -6.84
C ASN A 61 44.03 -3.38 -8.16
N ALA A 62 43.48 -2.16 -8.08
CA ALA A 62 42.90 -1.39 -9.18
C ALA A 62 43.87 -1.05 -10.35
N THR A 63 45.18 -1.17 -10.13
CA THR A 63 46.22 -0.63 -11.04
C THR A 63 46.49 -1.45 -12.32
N LYS A 64 45.82 -2.58 -12.54
CA LYS A 64 46.01 -3.41 -13.76
C LYS A 64 44.74 -3.86 -14.46
N LEU A 65 43.55 -3.64 -13.88
CA LEU A 65 42.30 -4.04 -14.51
C LEU A 65 42.01 -3.12 -15.70
N GLN A 66 41.94 -3.69 -16.91
CA GLN A 66 41.74 -2.94 -18.16
C GLN A 66 40.30 -3.04 -18.69
N SER A 67 39.62 -4.17 -18.45
CA SER A 67 38.21 -4.33 -18.85
C SER A 67 37.41 -5.10 -17.81
N LEU A 68 36.21 -4.61 -17.49
CA LEU A 68 35.24 -5.28 -16.62
C LEU A 68 33.89 -5.44 -17.32
N THR A 69 33.37 -6.66 -17.39
CA THR A 69 32.02 -6.96 -17.87
C THR A 69 31.18 -7.50 -16.72
N VAL A 70 30.06 -6.85 -16.43
CA VAL A 70 29.12 -7.27 -15.39
C VAL A 70 27.84 -7.76 -16.03
N ASN A 71 27.52 -9.03 -15.81
CA ASN A 71 26.32 -9.69 -16.29
C ASN A 71 25.32 -9.84 -15.15
N HIS A 72 24.10 -9.32 -15.32
CA HIS A 72 23.01 -9.46 -14.34
C HIS A 72 21.80 -10.19 -14.93
N PRO A 73 21.24 -11.20 -14.21
CA PRO A 73 20.06 -11.95 -14.66
C PRO A 73 18.77 -11.40 -14.03
N ARG A 74 18.11 -10.39 -14.62
CA ARG A 74 16.64 -10.11 -14.62
C ARG A 74 16.29 -8.65 -15.00
N ARG A 75 15.09 -8.45 -15.57
CA ARG A 75 14.48 -7.13 -15.89
C ARG A 75 13.84 -6.39 -14.69
N SER A 76 13.76 -7.00 -13.52
CA SER A 76 12.92 -6.51 -12.40
C SER A 76 13.66 -5.88 -11.23
N PHE A 77 14.99 -5.78 -11.28
CA PHE A 77 15.79 -5.10 -10.26
C PHE A 77 16.41 -3.86 -10.89
N ILE A 78 15.88 -2.68 -10.52
CA ILE A 78 16.51 -1.41 -10.87
C ILE A 78 17.69 -1.26 -9.90
N TRP A 79 18.91 -1.54 -10.38
CA TRP A 79 20.10 -1.12 -9.65
C TRP A 79 20.13 0.41 -9.63
N ASN A 80 20.36 1.02 -8.46
CA ASN A 80 20.73 2.43 -8.45
C ASN A 80 22.13 2.55 -9.04
N PHE A 81 22.19 2.78 -10.34
CA PHE A 81 23.44 2.90 -11.06
C PHE A 81 24.26 4.08 -10.55
N GLU A 82 23.64 5.10 -9.95
CA GLU A 82 24.33 6.28 -9.44
C GLU A 82 25.33 5.93 -8.33
N ASP A 83 24.99 5.05 -7.38
CA ASP A 83 25.87 4.66 -6.28
C ASP A 83 27.02 3.76 -6.76
N ILE A 84 26.71 2.85 -7.70
CA ILE A 84 27.73 2.01 -8.35
C ILE A 84 28.69 2.90 -9.15
N PHE A 85 28.18 3.94 -9.84
CA PHE A 85 29.00 4.87 -10.59
C PHE A 85 29.81 5.82 -9.69
N LYS A 86 29.26 6.31 -8.56
CA LYS A 86 30.00 7.11 -7.57
C LYS A 86 31.15 6.30 -6.96
N PHE A 87 30.85 5.08 -6.52
CA PHE A 87 31.85 4.18 -5.95
C PHE A 87 32.94 3.80 -6.97
N LEU A 88 32.53 3.45 -8.19
CA LEU A 88 33.46 3.20 -9.29
C LEU A 88 34.27 4.47 -9.61
N ALA A 89 33.68 5.66 -9.63
CA ALA A 89 34.42 6.90 -9.92
C ALA A 89 35.53 7.18 -8.89
N GLU A 90 35.29 6.94 -7.60
CA GLU A 90 36.31 7.06 -6.55
C GLU A 90 37.41 5.98 -6.69
N TYR A 91 37.06 4.75 -7.08
CA TYR A 91 38.00 3.65 -7.28
C TYR A 91 38.81 3.77 -8.60
N LEU A 92 38.20 4.33 -9.65
CA LEU A 92 38.71 4.43 -11.02
C LEU A 92 39.61 5.64 -11.28
N LEU A 93 39.77 6.56 -10.31
CA LEU A 93 40.79 7.61 -10.36
C LEU A 93 42.23 7.05 -10.42
N SER A 94 42.41 5.73 -10.31
CA SER A 94 43.67 4.99 -10.51
C SER A 94 43.85 4.40 -11.93
N ALA A 95 43.51 5.17 -12.96
CA ALA A 95 44.13 5.22 -14.31
C ALA A 95 44.33 3.97 -15.21
N THR A 96 43.76 2.78 -14.98
CA THR A 96 43.94 1.64 -15.93
C THR A 96 42.70 1.02 -16.58
N LEU A 97 41.48 1.30 -16.10
CA LEU A 97 40.27 0.74 -16.70
C LEU A 97 39.91 1.48 -18.00
N ARG A 98 39.87 0.76 -19.12
CA ARG A 98 39.56 1.30 -20.47
C ARG A 98 38.18 0.90 -20.98
N SER A 99 37.53 -0.07 -20.34
CA SER A 99 36.26 -0.63 -20.79
C SER A 99 35.44 -1.14 -19.62
N LEU A 100 34.21 -0.64 -19.48
CA LEU A 100 33.20 -1.14 -18.54
C LEU A 100 31.92 -1.44 -19.31
N VAL A 101 31.44 -2.68 -19.23
CA VAL A 101 30.26 -3.14 -19.95
C VAL A 101 29.27 -3.79 -18.98
N PHE A 102 28.07 -3.23 -18.87
CA PHE A 102 26.95 -3.88 -18.19
C PHE A 102 26.07 -4.58 -19.21
N ARG A 103 25.76 -5.86 -18.97
CA ARG A 103 24.85 -6.64 -19.81
C ARG A 103 23.76 -7.26 -18.96
N THR A 104 22.52 -7.11 -19.42
CA THR A 104 21.40 -7.92 -18.95
C THR A 104 21.36 -9.20 -19.77
N VAL A 105 21.55 -10.35 -19.14
CA VAL A 105 21.51 -11.65 -19.83
C VAL A 105 20.06 -12.17 -19.77
N PRO A 106 19.37 -12.37 -20.91
CA PRO A 106 18.08 -13.04 -20.90
C PRO A 106 18.27 -14.50 -20.43
N PRO A 107 17.32 -15.07 -19.67
CA PRO A 107 17.46 -16.45 -19.20
C PRO A 107 17.55 -17.40 -20.39
N ASP A 108 18.60 -18.24 -20.42
CA ASP A 108 18.68 -19.37 -21.36
C ASP A 108 17.51 -20.33 -21.08
N ASP A 109 16.58 -20.43 -22.03
CA ASP A 109 15.68 -21.57 -22.16
C ASP A 109 16.52 -22.78 -22.58
N SER A 110 17.04 -23.52 -21.60
CA SER A 110 17.64 -24.82 -21.85
C SER A 110 16.54 -25.83 -22.25
N ASN A 111 16.15 -25.82 -23.53
CA ASN A 111 15.62 -26.98 -24.29
C ASN A 111 15.26 -26.63 -25.75
N VAL A 112 16.24 -26.25 -26.60
CA VAL A 112 16.13 -26.41 -28.07
C VAL A 112 17.51 -26.71 -28.66
N PRO A 113 17.68 -27.75 -29.51
CA PRO A 113 18.98 -28.08 -30.08
C PRO A 113 19.37 -27.11 -31.21
N TYR A 114 20.63 -26.67 -31.14
CA TYR A 114 21.34 -25.89 -32.15
C TYR A 114 21.21 -26.54 -33.54
N ASN A 115 20.72 -25.80 -34.53
CA ASN A 115 20.97 -26.15 -35.93
C ASN A 115 21.50 -24.93 -36.67
N GLN A 116 22.66 -25.14 -37.29
CA GLN A 116 23.39 -24.17 -38.09
C GLN A 116 22.73 -23.98 -39.46
N ASN A 117 22.82 -22.74 -39.95
CA ASN A 117 22.68 -22.26 -41.33
C ASN A 117 21.51 -21.32 -41.56
N THR A 118 21.81 -20.04 -41.81
CA THR A 118 21.55 -19.40 -43.11
C THR A 118 22.16 -18.00 -43.16
N SER A 119 22.72 -17.70 -44.33
CA SER A 119 23.27 -16.44 -44.82
C SER A 119 22.20 -15.34 -44.99
N GLU A 120 22.63 -14.08 -44.77
CA GLU A 120 22.12 -12.74 -45.16
C GLU A 120 20.98 -12.59 -46.21
N PRO A 121 20.38 -11.39 -46.39
CA PRO A 121 20.10 -10.28 -45.46
C PRO A 121 18.68 -9.67 -45.63
N GLY A 122 18.22 -8.90 -44.64
CA GLY A 122 17.15 -7.92 -44.80
C GLY A 122 15.93 -8.13 -43.89
N GLY A 123 15.70 -7.18 -42.99
CA GLY A 123 14.50 -7.13 -42.17
C GLY A 123 14.77 -6.55 -40.79
N LEU A 124 14.39 -5.29 -40.62
CA LEU A 124 14.41 -4.52 -39.38
C LEU A 124 13.79 -5.32 -38.22
N ASN A 125 14.55 -5.55 -37.15
CA ASN A 125 14.00 -5.96 -35.85
C ASN A 125 14.52 -4.99 -34.79
N ILE A 126 13.58 -4.24 -34.21
CA ILE A 126 13.81 -3.38 -33.05
C ILE A 126 13.92 -4.31 -31.85
N ASP A 127 15.14 -4.48 -31.34
CA ASP A 127 15.39 -5.31 -30.15
C ASP A 127 15.78 -4.46 -28.93
N VAL A 128 15.13 -4.78 -27.81
CA VAL A 128 15.19 -4.06 -26.53
C VAL A 128 16.29 -4.69 -25.68
N GLY A 129 17.52 -4.24 -25.91
CA GLY A 129 18.70 -4.56 -25.11
C GLY A 129 19.62 -3.35 -25.00
N ARG A 130 19.57 -2.61 -23.88
CA ARG A 130 20.53 -1.52 -23.63
C ARG A 130 21.86 -2.13 -23.18
N GLN A 131 22.82 -2.20 -24.10
CA GLN A 131 24.24 -2.30 -23.75
C GLN A 131 24.75 -0.88 -23.51
N VAL A 132 25.18 -0.58 -22.28
CA VAL A 132 25.89 0.68 -21.99
C VAL A 132 27.38 0.39 -22.05
N THR A 133 28.08 1.04 -22.98
CA THR A 133 29.54 0.96 -23.13
C THR A 133 30.09 2.37 -22.98
N LEU A 134 30.80 2.63 -21.88
CA LEU A 134 31.43 3.93 -21.64
C LEU A 134 32.87 3.89 -22.18
N LYS A 135 33.25 4.89 -22.98
CA LYS A 135 34.63 5.07 -23.46
C LYS A 135 35.33 6.18 -22.66
N ASP A 136 36.66 6.30 -22.79
CA ASP A 136 37.49 7.25 -22.05
C ASP A 136 36.96 8.71 -22.01
N ALA A 137 36.28 9.16 -23.07
CA ALA A 137 35.69 10.51 -23.15
C ALA A 137 34.41 10.68 -22.31
N ASP A 138 33.62 9.61 -22.13
CA ASP A 138 32.35 9.64 -21.41
C ASP A 138 32.58 9.65 -19.88
N LEU A 139 33.64 9.01 -19.41
CA LEU A 139 34.04 8.99 -18.00
C LEU A 139 34.47 10.37 -17.50
N VAL A 140 35.18 11.16 -18.33
CA VAL A 140 35.58 12.53 -18.00
C VAL A 140 34.36 13.47 -17.96
N ALA A 141 33.36 13.24 -18.82
CA ALA A 141 32.13 14.02 -18.85
C ALA A 141 31.24 13.76 -17.62
N ILE A 142 31.17 12.51 -17.13
CA ILE A 142 30.38 12.15 -15.94
C ILE A 142 30.96 12.81 -14.67
N VAL A 143 32.28 12.81 -14.51
CA VAL A 143 32.94 13.49 -13.37
C VAL A 143 32.73 15.01 -13.42
N SER A 144 32.60 15.57 -14.62
CA SER A 144 32.40 17.02 -14.82
C SER A 144 30.94 17.47 -14.68
N ALA A 145 29.98 16.54 -14.63
CA ALA A 145 28.55 16.82 -14.73
C ALA A 145 27.77 16.71 -13.42
N CYS A 146 28.41 16.57 -12.24
CA CYS A 146 27.72 16.56 -10.95
C CYS A 146 27.16 17.96 -10.60
N PRO A 147 25.83 18.20 -10.67
CA PRO A 147 25.21 19.49 -10.39
C PRO A 147 24.47 19.37 -9.05
N LEU A 148 25.20 19.32 -7.95
CA LEU A 148 24.65 19.50 -6.61
C LEU A 148 25.11 20.86 -6.12
N LEU A 149 24.52 21.97 -6.60
CA LEU A 149 24.67 23.32 -6.02
C LEU A 149 23.77 24.41 -6.67
N GLU A 150 22.79 24.08 -7.51
CA GLU A 150 21.93 25.07 -8.19
C GLU A 150 20.46 24.98 -7.80
N ASP A 151 20.14 25.29 -6.54
CA ASP A 151 18.80 25.78 -6.20
C ASP A 151 18.82 26.61 -4.89
N PHE A 152 19.22 27.89 -5.00
CA PHE A 152 19.50 28.77 -3.84
C PHE A 152 18.67 30.06 -3.78
N GLY A 153 17.49 30.13 -4.41
CA GLY A 153 16.66 31.35 -4.41
C GLY A 153 15.90 31.63 -3.09
N VAL A 154 15.54 30.59 -2.34
CA VAL A 154 14.75 30.71 -1.10
C VAL A 154 15.64 30.91 0.14
N TYR A 155 16.86 30.35 0.11
CA TYR A 155 17.85 30.45 1.18
C TYR A 155 18.34 31.89 1.39
N GLU A 156 18.46 32.68 0.33
CA GLU A 156 19.06 34.02 0.39
C GLU A 156 18.22 35.00 1.24
N ARG A 157 16.87 34.91 1.17
CA ARG A 157 15.98 35.76 1.97
C ARG A 157 15.91 35.35 3.43
N VAL A 158 15.99 34.04 3.71
CA VAL A 158 16.04 33.50 5.08
C VAL A 158 17.38 33.81 5.74
N LEU A 159 18.48 33.69 4.99
CA LEU A 159 19.83 34.10 5.42
C LEU A 159 19.92 35.60 5.65
N GLN A 160 19.36 36.43 4.76
CA GLN A 160 19.32 37.89 4.96
C GLN A 160 18.54 38.26 6.23
N HIS A 161 17.45 37.59 6.54
CA HIS A 161 16.71 37.82 7.80
C HIS A 161 17.48 37.32 9.04
N ALA A 162 18.19 36.19 8.93
CA ALA A 162 19.02 35.64 10.02
C ALA A 162 20.28 36.50 10.30
N LEU A 163 20.81 37.18 9.28
CA LEU A 163 21.95 38.09 9.39
C LEU A 163 21.59 39.45 10.01
N VAL A 164 20.33 39.89 9.91
CA VAL A 164 19.85 41.17 10.46
C VAL A 164 19.53 41.09 11.95
N ASN A 165 19.07 39.92 12.44
CA ASN A 165 18.76 39.70 13.87
C ASN A 165 19.51 38.45 14.41
N PRO A 166 20.83 38.53 14.63
CA PRO A 166 21.61 37.42 15.16
C PRO A 166 21.25 37.19 16.63
N GLY A 167 20.21 36.37 16.85
CA GLY A 167 19.74 36.00 18.18
C GLY A 167 18.24 35.69 18.28
N GLU A 168 17.44 36.09 17.29
CA GLU A 168 15.98 35.83 17.32
C GLU A 168 15.58 34.78 16.27
N MET A 169 14.98 33.69 16.76
CA MET A 169 14.39 32.67 15.91
C MET A 169 13.26 33.28 15.08
N HIS A 170 13.25 33.02 13.77
CA HIS A 170 12.24 33.57 12.87
C HIS A 170 10.82 33.26 13.37
N ALA A 171 9.91 34.24 13.33
CA ALA A 171 8.58 34.14 13.94
C ALA A 171 7.77 32.90 13.48
N CYS A 172 7.93 32.47 12.22
CA CYS A 172 7.26 31.26 11.73
C CYS A 172 7.73 29.97 12.44
N LEU A 173 9.01 29.91 12.84
CA LEU A 173 9.60 28.78 13.58
C LEU A 173 9.31 28.87 15.08
N GLN A 174 8.60 29.91 15.54
CA GLN A 174 8.09 30.00 16.91
C GLN A 174 6.65 29.48 17.03
N VAL A 175 5.98 29.18 15.91
CA VAL A 175 4.62 28.63 15.89
C VAL A 175 4.70 27.10 16.01
N PRO A 176 4.28 26.50 17.14
CA PRO A 176 4.43 25.06 17.38
C PRO A 176 3.73 24.19 16.33
N GLU A 177 2.57 24.63 15.82
CA GLU A 177 1.81 23.91 14.80
C GLU A 177 2.55 23.84 13.47
N LEU A 178 3.26 24.92 13.10
CA LEU A 178 4.09 24.94 11.89
C LEU A 178 5.32 24.06 12.05
N LEU A 179 5.99 24.12 13.22
CA LEU A 179 7.10 23.21 13.52
C LEU A 179 6.67 21.75 13.48
N PHE A 180 5.51 21.42 14.05
CA PHE A 180 4.99 20.06 14.04
C PHE A 180 4.76 19.57 12.61
N ASN A 181 4.16 20.38 11.73
CA ASN A 181 3.95 20.01 10.33
C ASN A 181 5.28 19.84 9.56
N ILE A 182 6.26 20.73 9.79
CA ILE A 182 7.59 20.62 9.16
C ILE A 182 8.28 19.35 9.63
N PHE A 183 8.25 19.06 10.93
CA PHE A 183 8.92 17.90 11.51
C PHE A 183 8.23 16.59 11.10
N GLN A 184 6.90 16.57 11.01
CA GLN A 184 6.17 15.44 10.44
C GLN A 184 6.57 15.20 8.99
N TYR A 185 6.69 16.26 8.17
CA TYR A 185 7.15 16.12 6.80
C TYR A 185 8.58 15.56 6.70
N CYS A 186 9.50 16.01 7.57
CA CYS A 186 10.84 15.43 7.66
C CYS A 186 10.80 13.94 8.05
N HIS A 187 9.90 13.57 8.97
CA HIS A 187 9.71 12.18 9.38
C HIS A 187 9.26 11.29 8.24
N ASP A 188 8.22 11.72 7.52
CA ASP A 188 7.62 10.98 6.41
C ASP A 188 8.65 10.79 5.27
N ASN A 189 9.54 11.77 5.04
CA ASN A 189 10.64 11.64 4.07
C ASN A 189 11.76 10.70 4.55
N ASP A 190 12.19 10.80 5.81
CA ASP A 190 13.17 9.86 6.38
C ASP A 190 12.66 8.41 6.30
N GLU A 191 11.34 8.19 6.38
CA GLU A 191 10.71 6.89 6.21
C GLU A 191 10.77 6.38 4.78
N ALA A 192 10.50 7.24 3.79
CA ALA A 192 10.60 6.87 2.38
C ALA A 192 12.03 6.43 1.99
N GLU A 193 13.03 6.92 2.71
CA GLU A 193 14.46 6.62 2.51
C GLU A 193 15.02 5.64 3.57
N ALA A 194 14.18 5.01 4.39
CA ALA A 194 14.60 4.21 5.54
C ALA A 194 15.47 2.98 5.20
N ASP A 195 15.43 2.51 3.95
CA ASP A 195 16.28 1.41 3.45
C ASP A 195 17.72 1.86 3.13
N ILE A 196 17.98 3.17 3.10
CA ILE A 196 19.24 3.76 2.60
C ILE A 196 20.03 4.46 3.72
N ALA A 197 19.35 5.11 4.66
CA ALA A 197 19.99 5.92 5.70
C ALA A 197 20.03 5.24 7.10
N PRO A 198 21.17 5.26 7.82
CA PRO A 198 21.25 4.76 9.19
C PRO A 198 20.36 5.58 10.17
N PRO A 199 19.84 4.97 11.25
CA PRO A 199 18.88 5.62 12.16
C PRO A 199 19.39 6.92 12.81
N GLU A 200 20.71 7.08 12.92
CA GLU A 200 21.37 8.23 13.54
C GLU A 200 21.40 9.47 12.62
N GLU A 201 21.17 9.27 11.31
CA GLU A 201 21.09 10.32 10.28
C GLU A 201 19.66 10.82 10.08
N ARG A 202 18.69 10.27 10.81
CA ARG A 202 17.31 10.73 10.75
C ARG A 202 17.18 12.17 11.21
N SER A 203 16.37 12.93 10.48
CA SER A 203 16.14 14.35 10.64
C SER A 203 15.63 14.70 12.04
N LEU A 204 14.76 13.89 12.65
CA LEU A 204 14.12 14.24 13.93
C LEU A 204 15.07 14.29 15.15
N PRO A 205 15.92 13.27 15.43
CA PRO A 205 16.96 13.38 16.46
C PRO A 205 17.94 14.53 16.22
N ALA A 206 18.27 14.83 14.96
CA ALA A 206 19.09 15.98 14.62
C ALA A 206 18.38 17.30 14.99
N LEU A 207 17.13 17.46 14.55
CA LEU A 207 16.27 18.62 14.84
C LEU A 207 16.10 18.85 16.34
N ALA A 208 15.85 17.80 17.13
CA ALA A 208 15.74 17.88 18.58
C ALA A 208 17.02 18.42 19.26
N ARG A 209 18.20 18.17 18.66
CA ARG A 209 19.50 18.63 19.16
C ARG A 209 19.91 20.02 18.68
N THR A 210 19.19 20.62 17.73
CA THR A 210 19.55 21.93 17.16
C THR A 210 19.39 23.08 18.16
N CYS A 211 18.24 23.17 18.83
CA CYS A 211 17.95 24.23 19.79
C CYS A 211 16.82 23.84 20.75
N ARG A 212 16.67 24.62 21.85
CA ARG A 212 15.64 24.36 22.88
C ARG A 212 14.20 24.48 22.37
N TYR A 213 13.95 25.36 21.38
CA TYR A 213 12.62 25.51 20.79
C TYR A 213 12.21 24.30 19.96
N PHE A 214 13.17 23.60 19.35
CA PHE A 214 12.91 22.45 18.50
C PHE A 214 12.84 21.15 19.30
N LEU A 215 13.45 21.12 20.49
CA LEU A 215 13.53 19.93 21.34
C LEU A 215 12.16 19.28 21.55
N GLU A 216 11.20 20.00 22.14
CA GLU A 216 9.91 19.38 22.50
C GLU A 216 9.05 18.99 21.29
N PRO A 217 8.88 19.84 20.26
CA PRO A 217 8.10 19.46 19.08
C PRO A 217 8.75 18.32 18.28
N ALA A 218 10.07 18.29 18.16
CA ALA A 218 10.77 17.22 17.46
C ALA A 218 10.64 15.88 18.22
N LEU A 219 10.75 15.91 19.56
CA LEU A 219 10.49 14.73 20.38
C LEU A 219 9.03 14.30 20.34
N ASP A 220 8.08 15.23 20.26
CA ASP A 220 6.66 14.92 20.12
C ASP A 220 6.35 14.17 18.83
N VAL A 221 6.94 14.58 17.70
CA VAL A 221 6.81 13.86 16.42
C VAL A 221 7.55 12.51 16.50
N HIS A 222 8.79 12.51 16.97
CA HIS A 222 9.63 11.31 16.98
C HIS A 222 9.06 10.17 17.82
N TRP A 223 8.45 10.49 18.96
CA TRP A 223 7.84 9.51 19.86
C TRP A 223 6.34 9.34 19.66
N HIS A 224 5.72 10.06 18.71
CA HIS A 224 4.27 10.01 18.49
C HIS A 224 3.78 8.57 18.24
N THR A 225 4.40 7.92 17.26
CA THR A 225 4.10 6.56 16.83
C THR A 225 5.34 5.71 17.06
N ILE A 226 5.20 4.60 17.77
CA ILE A 226 6.28 3.62 17.96
C ILE A 226 5.85 2.26 17.42
N SER A 227 6.80 1.47 16.93
CA SER A 227 6.51 0.15 16.35
C SER A 227 6.29 -0.95 17.40
N SER A 228 6.83 -0.76 18.60
CA SER A 228 6.67 -1.64 19.75
C SER A 228 7.02 -0.89 21.04
N LEU A 229 6.97 -1.55 22.19
CA LEU A 229 7.53 -0.98 23.42
C LEU A 229 9.07 -0.96 23.45
N GLY A 230 9.73 -1.57 22.45
CA GLY A 230 11.18 -1.68 22.35
C GLY A 230 11.91 -0.35 22.53
N PRO A 231 11.59 0.71 21.76
CA PRO A 231 12.22 2.03 21.91
C PRO A 231 12.17 2.58 23.34
N LEU A 232 11.08 2.35 24.07
CA LEU A 232 10.96 2.78 25.47
C LEU A 232 11.78 1.89 26.41
N LEU A 233 11.86 0.58 26.13
CA LEU A 233 12.71 -0.35 26.89
C LEU A 233 14.19 0.00 26.73
N PHE A 234 14.64 0.42 25.55
CA PHE A 234 16.01 0.89 25.31
C PHE A 234 16.34 2.24 25.98
N LEU A 235 15.38 2.91 26.62
CA LEU A 235 15.68 4.06 27.48
C LEU A 235 16.19 3.64 28.86
N LEU A 236 15.99 2.37 29.24
CA LEU A 236 16.53 1.79 30.46
C LEU A 236 18.06 1.63 30.33
N PRO A 237 18.81 1.63 31.45
CA PRO A 237 20.23 1.36 31.45
C PRO A 237 20.63 0.06 30.70
N ASP A 238 21.76 0.10 29.98
CA ASP A 238 22.26 -1.01 29.14
C ASP A 238 22.53 -2.31 29.92
N ASP A 239 22.71 -2.23 31.24
CA ASP A 239 22.89 -3.39 32.12
C ASP A 239 21.57 -4.09 32.46
N ILE A 240 20.42 -3.49 32.14
CA ILE A 240 19.09 -4.05 32.34
C ILE A 240 18.62 -4.78 31.10
N VAL A 241 18.75 -4.14 29.93
CA VAL A 241 18.18 -4.64 28.67
C VAL A 241 19.30 -5.21 27.82
N LYS A 242 19.23 -6.52 27.56
CA LYS A 242 20.14 -7.19 26.63
C LYS A 242 19.39 -7.66 25.39
N LEU A 243 20.07 -7.53 24.26
CA LEU A 243 19.61 -8.02 22.98
C LEU A 243 20.35 -9.33 22.67
N GLU A 244 19.63 -10.45 22.66
CA GLU A 244 20.17 -11.73 22.22
C GLU A 244 19.81 -11.92 20.75
N ARG A 245 20.79 -12.03 19.85
CA ARG A 245 20.52 -12.35 18.44
C ARG A 245 19.97 -13.76 18.35
N ALA A 246 18.78 -13.92 17.76
CA ALA A 246 18.25 -15.25 17.53
C ALA A 246 19.10 -15.98 16.49
N ARG A 247 19.15 -17.31 16.56
CA ARG A 247 19.85 -18.10 15.54
C ARG A 247 19.10 -17.97 14.21
N ASN A 248 19.85 -17.71 13.14
CA ASN A 248 19.43 -17.55 11.74
C ASN A 248 18.44 -18.63 11.28
N ASP A 249 17.15 -18.42 11.51
CA ASP A 249 16.09 -19.11 10.79
C ASP A 249 15.29 -18.04 10.06
N ILE A 250 14.84 -18.34 8.85
CA ILE A 250 14.25 -17.35 7.91
C ILE A 250 12.92 -16.79 8.45
N PHE A 251 12.40 -17.38 9.53
CA PHE A 251 11.14 -17.06 10.18
C PHE A 251 11.28 -16.62 11.64
N THR A 252 12.50 -16.57 12.19
CA THR A 252 12.71 -16.13 13.58
C THR A 252 13.06 -14.65 13.64
N PRO A 253 12.57 -13.94 14.67
CA PRO A 253 12.93 -12.56 14.90
C PRO A 253 14.45 -12.41 15.04
N ASP A 254 15.07 -11.43 14.37
CA ASP A 254 16.54 -11.22 14.37
C ASP A 254 17.14 -11.07 15.77
N SER A 255 16.33 -10.67 16.75
CA SER A 255 16.76 -10.53 18.13
C SER A 255 15.63 -10.70 19.14
N ILE A 256 15.97 -11.18 20.34
CA ILE A 256 15.07 -11.31 21.49
C ILE A 256 15.56 -10.36 22.59
N LEU A 257 14.64 -9.59 23.16
CA LEU A 257 14.94 -8.68 24.26
C LEU A 257 14.84 -9.41 25.60
N HIS A 258 15.86 -9.28 26.44
CA HIS A 258 15.93 -9.82 27.78
C HIS A 258 16.10 -8.73 28.83
N ILE A 259 15.42 -8.90 29.97
CA ILE A 259 15.64 -8.13 31.19
C ILE A 259 16.49 -8.95 32.15
N ASP A 260 17.73 -8.53 32.38
CA ASP A 260 18.74 -9.25 33.16
C ASP A 260 18.62 -9.04 34.67
N ARG A 261 18.04 -7.91 35.08
CA ARG A 261 17.80 -7.59 36.49
C ARG A 261 16.52 -6.81 36.70
N LYS A 262 16.06 -6.78 37.95
CA LYS A 262 14.89 -6.01 38.35
C LYS A 262 15.10 -4.51 38.08
N ILE A 263 14.10 -3.90 37.43
CA ILE A 263 14.04 -2.46 37.14
C ILE A 263 13.75 -1.70 38.45
N GLN A 264 14.56 -0.71 38.78
CA GLN A 264 14.32 0.19 39.91
C GLN A 264 13.40 1.35 39.50
N LYS A 265 12.57 1.85 40.43
CA LYS A 265 11.63 2.95 40.13
C LYS A 265 12.29 4.22 39.61
N SER A 266 13.51 4.54 40.06
CA SER A 266 14.29 5.70 39.61
C SER A 266 14.75 5.59 38.16
N GLU A 267 15.06 4.37 37.71
CA GLU A 267 15.51 4.06 36.35
C GLU A 267 14.38 4.22 35.33
N PHE A 268 13.14 4.17 35.81
CA PHE A 268 11.93 4.38 35.01
C PHE A 268 11.63 5.87 34.73
N SER A 269 12.41 6.80 35.28
CA SER A 269 12.20 8.25 35.09
C SER A 269 12.28 8.67 33.62
N ARG A 270 13.21 8.10 32.83
CA ARG A 270 13.30 8.36 31.38
C ARG A 270 12.07 7.83 30.65
N TRP A 271 11.62 6.62 30.96
CA TRP A 271 10.38 6.08 30.40
C TRP A 271 9.22 7.05 30.61
N MET A 272 9.03 7.52 31.85
CA MET A 272 7.93 8.43 32.19
C MET A 272 8.03 9.82 31.54
N TYR A 273 9.22 10.22 31.09
CA TYR A 273 9.42 11.46 30.34
C TYR A 273 8.92 11.33 28.89
N TYR A 274 9.22 10.21 28.23
CA TYR A 274 8.88 9.99 26.82
C TYR A 274 7.50 9.38 26.62
N SER A 275 7.03 8.55 27.55
CA SER A 275 5.78 7.80 27.38
C SER A 275 4.51 8.64 27.20
N PRO A 276 4.38 9.87 27.74
CA PRO A 276 3.22 10.71 27.43
C PRO A 276 3.18 11.21 25.97
N ARG A 277 4.31 11.15 25.24
CA ARG A 277 4.40 11.55 23.83
C ARG A 277 3.87 10.46 22.90
N VAL A 278 3.90 9.21 23.36
CA VAL A 278 3.38 8.05 22.63
C VAL A 278 1.86 8.10 22.58
N LYS A 279 1.33 8.33 21.38
CA LYS A 279 -0.11 8.39 21.10
C LYS A 279 -0.57 7.20 20.24
N ALA A 280 0.35 6.61 19.48
CA ALA A 280 0.09 5.45 18.64
C ALA A 280 1.14 4.36 18.81
N ILE A 281 0.70 3.11 18.79
CA ILE A 281 1.57 1.95 18.53
C ILE A 281 1.15 1.38 17.18
N ASP A 282 2.06 1.28 16.23
CA ASP A 282 1.79 0.67 14.93
C ASP A 282 2.88 -0.34 14.59
N THR A 283 2.61 -1.63 14.74
CA THR A 283 3.61 -2.67 14.48
C THR A 283 3.93 -2.82 12.99
N ARG A 284 3.16 -2.18 12.09
CA ARG A 284 3.54 -2.08 10.67
C ARG A 284 4.65 -1.06 10.45
N TYR A 285 4.91 -0.21 11.43
CA TYR A 285 5.92 0.82 11.32
C TYR A 285 7.31 0.17 11.36
N VAL A 286 7.88 -0.05 10.16
CA VAL A 286 9.13 -0.76 9.95
C VAL A 286 10.29 0.25 9.98
N GLY A 287 10.82 0.54 11.17
CA GLY A 287 11.93 1.49 11.31
C GLY A 287 13.19 0.85 11.92
N GLY A 288 14.19 0.50 11.09
CA GLY A 288 15.57 0.18 11.49
C GLY A 288 15.81 -1.21 12.09
N ALA A 289 17.04 -1.49 12.54
CA ALA A 289 17.56 -2.80 13.01
C ALA A 289 16.81 -3.48 14.17
N LEU A 290 15.78 -2.84 14.73
CA LEU A 290 14.86 -3.43 15.71
C LEU A 290 13.62 -4.06 15.06
N GLN A 291 13.62 -4.15 13.72
CA GLN A 291 12.57 -4.64 12.81
C GLN A 291 11.90 -5.94 13.27
N TYR A 292 12.66 -6.77 13.99
CA TYR A 292 12.20 -8.04 14.50
C TYR A 292 12.66 -8.29 15.94
N THR A 293 12.71 -7.25 16.79
CA THR A 293 13.00 -7.48 18.20
C THR A 293 11.77 -8.07 18.89
N GLN A 294 11.80 -9.37 19.17
CA GLN A 294 10.76 -10.01 19.94
C GLN A 294 10.85 -9.54 21.40
N ILE A 295 9.73 -9.06 21.93
CA ILE A 295 9.57 -8.76 23.36
C ILE A 295 8.84 -9.95 23.98
N PRO A 296 9.51 -10.78 24.82
CA PRO A 296 8.87 -11.90 25.50
C PRO A 296 7.70 -11.48 26.40
N CYS A 297 6.70 -12.35 26.56
CA CYS A 297 5.50 -12.10 27.37
C CYS A 297 5.83 -11.69 28.83
N TYR A 298 6.84 -12.31 29.45
CA TYR A 298 7.22 -12.01 30.83
C TYR A 298 7.68 -10.56 31.04
N ILE A 299 8.14 -9.88 30.00
CA ILE A 299 8.52 -8.46 30.07
C ILE A 299 7.28 -7.60 30.30
N TYR A 300 6.16 -7.92 29.64
CA TYR A 300 4.90 -7.24 29.87
C TYR A 300 4.37 -7.49 31.28
N ASP A 301 4.59 -8.68 31.84
CA ASP A 301 4.28 -8.96 33.26
C ASP A 301 5.12 -8.10 34.22
N ILE A 302 6.42 -7.95 33.93
CA ILE A 302 7.29 -7.05 34.68
C ILE A 302 6.76 -5.62 34.59
N LEU A 303 6.43 -5.12 33.40
CA LEU A 303 5.88 -3.77 33.21
C LEU A 303 4.56 -3.57 33.96
N LEU A 304 3.66 -4.55 33.93
CA LEU A 304 2.41 -4.52 34.70
C LEU A 304 2.67 -4.43 36.21
N SER A 305 3.70 -5.13 36.70
CA SER A 305 4.09 -5.07 38.12
C SER A 305 4.65 -3.71 38.55
N LEU A 306 5.11 -2.90 37.58
CA LEU A 306 5.65 -1.56 37.79
C LEU A 306 4.59 -0.46 37.70
N ASP A 307 3.40 -0.75 37.18
CA ASP A 307 2.27 0.18 37.14
C ASP A 307 1.75 0.43 38.58
N ASP A 308 2.20 1.51 39.20
CA ASP A 308 1.70 1.99 40.49
C ASP A 308 0.25 2.48 40.31
N LYS A 309 -0.74 1.57 40.38
CA LYS A 309 -2.22 1.72 40.54
C LYS A 309 -2.88 3.06 40.12
N GLY A 310 -2.37 3.74 39.10
CA GLY A 310 -2.74 5.12 38.78
C GLY A 310 -1.78 5.87 37.85
N LYS A 311 -0.50 5.45 37.75
CA LYS A 311 0.44 5.99 36.74
C LYS A 311 0.50 5.10 35.50
N ARG A 312 -0.44 5.36 34.59
CA ARG A 312 -0.51 4.73 33.26
C ARG A 312 0.86 4.79 32.57
N LEU A 313 1.37 3.64 32.12
CA LEU A 313 2.67 3.55 31.44
C LEU A 313 2.71 4.32 30.13
N LEU A 314 1.58 4.40 29.42
CA LEU A 314 1.41 5.11 28.14
C LEU A 314 0.17 6.02 28.18
N PRO A 315 0.15 7.06 29.04
CA PRO A 315 -1.08 7.73 29.48
C PRO A 315 -1.94 8.36 28.37
N ASN A 316 -1.33 8.63 27.22
CA ASN A 316 -1.95 9.28 26.06
C ASN A 316 -2.13 8.36 24.85
N LEU A 317 -1.92 7.04 25.01
CA LEU A 317 -2.13 6.08 23.93
C LEU A 317 -3.59 6.05 23.50
N ARG A 318 -3.82 6.22 22.20
CA ARG A 318 -5.16 6.31 21.58
C ARG A 318 -5.32 5.36 20.41
N ASP A 319 -4.26 5.09 19.67
CA ASP A 319 -4.31 4.34 18.42
C ASP A 319 -3.37 3.14 18.52
N ILE A 320 -3.89 1.96 18.17
CA ILE A 320 -3.14 0.71 18.24
C ILE A 320 -3.39 -0.04 16.95
N THR A 321 -2.32 -0.32 16.21
CA THR A 321 -2.32 -1.21 15.06
C THR A 321 -1.32 -2.31 15.33
N VAL A 322 -1.78 -3.55 15.35
CA VAL A 322 -0.97 -4.70 15.74
C VAL A 322 -1.11 -5.79 14.71
N GLU A 323 0.02 -6.39 14.35
CA GLU A 323 0.13 -7.50 13.43
C GLU A 323 -0.32 -8.80 14.09
N ILE A 324 -1.11 -9.62 13.39
CA ILE A 324 -1.66 -10.90 13.88
C ILE A 324 -0.59 -11.81 14.51
N LEU A 325 0.61 -11.83 13.93
CA LEU A 325 1.71 -12.66 14.42
C LEU A 325 2.21 -12.24 15.81
N CYS A 326 2.03 -10.98 16.20
CA CYS A 326 2.40 -10.49 17.53
C CYS A 326 1.45 -10.99 18.65
N PHE A 327 0.29 -11.56 18.33
CA PHE A 327 -0.76 -11.85 19.31
C PHE A 327 -0.70 -13.23 19.95
N THR A 328 -0.03 -14.22 19.36
CA THR A 328 -0.20 -15.64 19.74
C THR A 328 0.30 -16.01 21.14
N SER A 329 0.82 -15.07 21.94
CA SER A 329 1.33 -15.37 23.29
C SER A 329 1.18 -14.27 24.36
N ASN A 330 0.45 -13.17 24.12
CA ASN A 330 0.64 -11.96 24.93
C ASN A 330 -0.62 -11.36 25.57
N ARG A 331 -1.28 -12.12 26.46
CA ARG A 331 -2.35 -11.56 27.33
C ARG A 331 -1.89 -10.32 28.09
N SER A 332 -0.66 -10.33 28.57
CA SER A 332 -0.05 -9.26 29.37
C SER A 332 0.15 -7.98 28.57
N PHE A 333 0.35 -8.08 27.25
CA PHE A 333 0.33 -6.91 26.37
C PHE A 333 -1.01 -6.21 26.41
N PHE A 334 -2.12 -6.93 26.21
CA PHE A 334 -3.45 -6.34 26.32
C PHE A 334 -3.69 -5.78 27.71
N SER A 335 -3.25 -6.49 28.77
CA SER A 335 -3.34 -6.04 30.17
C SER A 335 -2.82 -4.61 30.37
N LEU A 336 -1.77 -4.21 29.64
CA LEU A 336 -1.19 -2.86 29.71
C LEU A 336 -2.05 -1.79 29.01
N LEU A 337 -2.93 -2.22 28.11
CA LEU A 337 -3.80 -1.37 27.30
C LEU A 337 -5.14 -1.07 28.00
N PHE A 338 -5.60 -1.91 28.93
CA PHE A 338 -6.90 -1.79 29.61
C PHE A 338 -7.12 -0.52 30.43
N ASN A 339 -6.08 0.28 30.67
CA ASN A 339 -6.18 1.53 31.42
C ASN A 339 -5.99 2.76 30.53
N GLN A 340 -6.13 2.62 29.21
CA GLN A 340 -5.87 3.70 28.25
C GLN A 340 -7.15 4.23 27.61
N SER A 341 -7.14 5.51 27.23
CA SER A 341 -8.23 6.14 26.47
C SER A 341 -8.14 5.79 24.98
N ILE A 342 -8.09 4.49 24.68
CA ILE A 342 -7.96 3.95 23.33
C ILE A 342 -9.19 4.33 22.53
N ARG A 343 -8.96 4.89 21.35
CA ARG A 343 -9.97 5.32 20.39
C ARG A 343 -10.00 4.43 19.16
N ARG A 344 -8.87 3.82 18.80
CA ARG A 344 -8.74 2.97 17.62
C ARG A 344 -7.94 1.72 17.94
N ILE A 345 -8.46 0.58 17.52
CA ILE A 345 -7.74 -0.70 17.47
C ILE A 345 -7.83 -1.22 16.05
N ALA A 346 -6.71 -1.64 15.49
CA ALA A 346 -6.61 -2.30 14.20
C ALA A 346 -5.75 -3.56 14.31
N ILE A 347 -6.27 -4.66 13.80
CA ILE A 347 -5.56 -5.93 13.68
C ILE A 347 -5.25 -6.12 12.20
N VAL A 348 -3.97 -6.23 11.87
CA VAL A 348 -3.47 -6.31 10.50
C VAL A 348 -2.72 -7.61 10.27
N ASP A 349 -2.72 -8.07 9.03
CA ASP A 349 -1.97 -9.24 8.58
C ASP A 349 -0.69 -8.74 7.92
N GLY A 350 0.46 -8.94 8.57
CA GLY A 350 1.77 -8.69 7.98
C GLY A 350 2.42 -9.95 7.40
N SER A 351 1.73 -11.09 7.46
CA SER A 351 2.26 -12.34 6.96
C SER A 351 2.18 -12.43 5.43
N ARG A 352 3.25 -12.93 4.81
CA ARG A 352 3.23 -13.48 3.45
C ARG A 352 2.73 -14.94 3.43
N VAL A 353 2.26 -15.45 4.57
CA VAL A 353 1.92 -16.86 4.78
C VAL A 353 0.42 -17.05 4.58
N SER A 354 0.03 -18.20 4.04
CA SER A 354 -1.37 -18.53 3.76
C SER A 354 -2.24 -18.42 5.02
N ARG A 355 -3.32 -17.61 4.92
CA ARG A 355 -4.26 -17.27 6.01
C ARG A 355 -5.01 -18.45 6.66
N ASN A 356 -4.92 -19.65 6.08
CA ASN A 356 -5.86 -20.73 6.38
C ASN A 356 -5.49 -21.58 7.62
N ASP A 357 -4.27 -21.47 8.15
CA ASP A 357 -3.78 -22.38 9.21
C ASP A 357 -3.58 -21.74 10.59
N PHE A 358 -3.92 -20.45 10.78
CA PHE A 358 -3.78 -19.79 12.08
C PHE A 358 -4.98 -20.05 13.00
N ASP A 359 -4.68 -20.47 14.24
CA ASP A 359 -5.65 -20.49 15.33
C ASP A 359 -5.82 -19.07 15.90
N TYR A 360 -6.99 -18.48 15.68
CA TYR A 360 -7.33 -17.13 16.08
C TYR A 360 -7.91 -17.05 17.51
N GLU A 361 -8.24 -18.19 18.14
CA GLU A 361 -8.88 -18.22 19.47
C GLU A 361 -8.05 -17.57 20.59
N PRO A 362 -6.71 -17.77 20.68
CA PRO A 362 -5.90 -17.11 21.71
C PRO A 362 -5.91 -15.58 21.57
N ILE A 363 -5.91 -15.10 20.32
CA ILE A 363 -5.93 -13.68 19.97
C ILE A 363 -7.28 -13.08 20.36
N TRP A 364 -8.37 -13.74 19.96
CA TRP A 364 -9.71 -13.33 20.34
C TRP A 364 -9.87 -13.30 21.86
N THR A 365 -9.35 -14.29 22.59
CA THR A 365 -9.47 -14.31 24.05
C THR A 365 -8.84 -13.08 24.70
N GLY A 366 -7.67 -12.64 24.21
CA GLY A 366 -7.02 -11.40 24.66
C GLY A 366 -7.81 -10.14 24.29
N LEU A 367 -8.30 -10.07 23.06
CA LEU A 367 -9.12 -8.96 22.58
C LEU A 367 -10.48 -8.89 23.28
N ALA A 368 -11.17 -10.01 23.46
CA ALA A 368 -12.45 -10.11 24.14
C ALA A 368 -12.33 -9.69 25.61
N ALA A 369 -11.24 -10.06 26.28
CA ALA A 369 -10.93 -9.51 27.60
C ALA A 369 -10.88 -7.97 27.50
N LEU A 370 -10.10 -7.42 26.57
CA LEU A 370 -10.02 -5.97 26.31
C LEU A 370 -11.42 -5.35 26.16
N LEU A 371 -12.23 -5.88 25.26
CA LEU A 371 -13.53 -5.32 24.89
C LEU A 371 -14.60 -5.45 25.99
N THR A 372 -14.50 -6.45 26.87
CA THR A 372 -15.48 -6.70 27.94
C THR A 372 -15.22 -5.88 29.20
N GLU A 373 -14.00 -5.39 29.41
CA GLU A 373 -13.70 -4.54 30.56
C GLU A 373 -14.30 -3.13 30.42
N LYS A 374 -14.81 -2.59 31.53
CA LYS A 374 -15.52 -1.29 31.63
C LYS A 374 -14.71 -0.05 31.16
N ASN A 375 -13.48 -0.21 30.69
CA ASN A 375 -12.57 0.87 30.34
C ASN A 375 -12.48 1.18 28.84
N VAL A 376 -13.12 0.40 27.97
CA VAL A 376 -13.05 0.62 26.51
C VAL A 376 -14.19 1.54 26.00
N GLY A 377 -14.90 2.22 26.90
CA GLY A 377 -15.98 3.16 26.52
C GLY A 377 -15.53 4.32 25.62
N GLY A 378 -14.22 4.56 25.47
CA GLY A 378 -13.65 5.53 24.54
C GLY A 378 -13.40 5.00 23.12
N LEU A 379 -13.53 3.69 22.87
CA LEU A 379 -13.21 3.09 21.58
C LEU A 379 -14.26 3.50 20.55
N LYS A 380 -13.79 4.12 19.46
CA LYS A 380 -14.61 4.62 18.37
C LYS A 380 -14.39 3.88 17.06
N ARG A 381 -13.21 3.26 16.89
CA ARG A 381 -12.82 2.60 15.65
C ARG A 381 -12.26 1.22 15.94
N LEU A 382 -12.79 0.21 15.25
CA LEU A 382 -12.30 -1.15 15.33
C LEU A 382 -12.11 -1.71 13.92
N ASP A 383 -10.88 -2.10 13.59
CA ASP A 383 -10.53 -2.73 12.33
C ASP A 383 -10.05 -4.16 12.58
N LEU A 384 -10.86 -5.12 12.16
CA LEU A 384 -10.63 -6.56 12.24
C LEU A 384 -10.61 -7.19 10.83
N ARG A 385 -10.25 -6.44 9.79
CA ARG A 385 -10.27 -6.96 8.40
C ARG A 385 -9.37 -8.17 8.19
N SER A 386 -8.27 -8.23 8.92
CA SER A 386 -7.32 -9.34 8.88
C SER A 386 -7.69 -10.47 9.84
N PHE A 387 -8.64 -10.25 10.75
CA PHE A 387 -9.01 -11.20 11.80
C PHE A 387 -10.34 -11.88 11.46
N GLN A 388 -10.29 -13.16 11.09
CA GLN A 388 -11.48 -13.91 10.71
C GLN A 388 -12.26 -14.37 11.95
N LEU A 389 -13.45 -13.81 12.16
CA LEU A 389 -14.32 -14.19 13.28
C LEU A 389 -14.84 -15.63 13.08
N SER A 390 -14.73 -16.46 14.12
CA SER A 390 -15.07 -17.89 14.08
C SER A 390 -16.50 -18.19 14.55
N ASP A 391 -17.13 -17.32 15.34
CA ASP A 391 -18.49 -17.53 15.85
C ASP A 391 -19.34 -16.24 16.00
N ALA A 392 -20.65 -16.41 16.17
CA ALA A 392 -21.63 -15.34 16.33
C ALA A 392 -21.53 -14.59 17.68
N SER A 393 -20.99 -15.22 18.72
CA SER A 393 -20.80 -14.58 20.03
C SER A 393 -19.75 -13.47 19.97
N MET A 394 -18.73 -13.63 19.11
CA MET A 394 -17.73 -12.59 18.86
C MET A 394 -18.38 -11.35 18.23
N VAL A 395 -19.23 -11.56 17.24
CA VAL A 395 -19.98 -10.50 16.56
C VAL A 395 -20.90 -9.78 17.53
N ALA A 396 -21.60 -10.52 18.41
CA ALA A 396 -22.45 -9.94 19.45
C ALA A 396 -21.66 -9.05 20.42
N GLN A 397 -20.49 -9.50 20.90
CA GLN A 397 -19.64 -8.71 21.79
C GLN A 397 -19.19 -7.39 21.14
N ILE A 398 -18.81 -7.42 19.86
CA ILE A 398 -18.44 -6.22 19.12
C ILE A 398 -19.65 -5.29 18.94
N GLY A 399 -20.82 -5.86 18.65
CA GLY A 399 -22.05 -5.10 18.43
C GLY A 399 -22.55 -4.35 19.66
N LEU A 400 -22.13 -4.73 20.88
CA LEU A 400 -22.48 -4.00 22.10
C LEU A 400 -21.60 -2.75 22.33
N LEU A 401 -20.56 -2.56 21.53
CA LEU A 401 -19.65 -1.43 21.65
C LEU A 401 -20.24 -0.17 20.97
N GLN A 402 -19.91 1.00 21.52
CA GLN A 402 -20.33 2.32 21.01
C GLN A 402 -19.39 2.83 19.90
N LEU A 403 -19.12 1.97 18.92
CA LEU A 403 -18.23 2.23 17.80
C LEU A 403 -18.88 3.19 16.79
N GLU A 404 -18.06 4.05 16.20
CA GLU A 404 -18.44 4.92 15.08
C GLU A 404 -17.98 4.34 13.75
N GLU A 405 -16.89 3.55 13.75
CA GLU A 405 -16.34 2.91 12.55
C GLU A 405 -15.94 1.45 12.85
N LEU A 406 -16.33 0.56 11.95
CA LEU A 406 -16.09 -0.88 12.09
C LEU A 406 -15.64 -1.48 10.76
N GLN A 407 -14.58 -2.27 10.79
CA GLN A 407 -14.25 -3.21 9.71
C GLN A 407 -14.19 -4.62 10.29
N ILE A 408 -14.97 -5.56 9.75
CA ILE A 408 -15.07 -6.93 10.29
C ILE A 408 -14.98 -7.97 9.19
N ASN A 409 -14.25 -9.05 9.47
CA ASN A 409 -14.11 -10.18 8.57
C ASN A 409 -14.91 -11.38 9.05
N LEU A 410 -15.97 -11.69 8.30
CA LEU A 410 -16.93 -12.77 8.51
C LEU A 410 -16.76 -13.91 7.48
N GLU A 411 -15.63 -13.98 6.76
CA GLU A 411 -15.44 -14.99 5.70
C GLU A 411 -15.45 -16.45 6.18
N ARG A 412 -15.23 -16.70 7.47
CA ARG A 412 -15.30 -18.04 8.09
C ARG A 412 -16.70 -18.45 8.50
N LEU A 413 -17.64 -17.52 8.57
CA LEU A 413 -19.02 -17.77 8.98
C LEU A 413 -19.88 -18.02 7.75
N ASP A 414 -20.70 -19.07 7.82
CA ASP A 414 -21.70 -19.38 6.79
C ASP A 414 -23.09 -18.83 7.14
N SER A 415 -23.41 -18.70 8.42
CA SER A 415 -24.60 -18.05 8.95
C SER A 415 -24.33 -17.55 10.37
N LEU A 416 -25.25 -16.75 10.92
CA LEU A 416 -25.27 -16.47 12.37
C LEU A 416 -26.28 -17.42 13.04
N ASP A 417 -26.08 -18.74 12.92
CA ASP A 417 -26.90 -19.74 13.62
C ASP A 417 -26.09 -20.37 14.77
N PRO A 418 -26.47 -20.17 16.04
CA PRO A 418 -27.67 -19.45 16.51
C PRO A 418 -27.60 -17.93 16.30
N PRO A 419 -28.77 -17.25 16.14
CA PRO A 419 -28.83 -15.79 16.01
C PRO A 419 -28.16 -15.09 17.17
N LEU A 420 -27.76 -13.83 16.97
CA LEU A 420 -27.13 -13.05 18.02
C LEU A 420 -28.08 -13.00 19.22
N PRO A 421 -27.58 -13.22 20.45
CA PRO A 421 -28.42 -13.12 21.63
C PRO A 421 -29.07 -11.73 21.69
N PRO A 422 -30.28 -11.55 22.22
CA PRO A 422 -30.80 -10.20 22.41
C PRO A 422 -29.87 -9.41 23.36
N PRO A 423 -29.56 -8.13 23.09
CA PRO A 423 -28.77 -7.34 24.00
C PRO A 423 -29.47 -7.23 25.36
N ASP A 424 -28.73 -7.43 26.46
CA ASP A 424 -29.27 -7.43 27.83
C ASP A 424 -30.05 -6.14 28.16
N ASN A 425 -29.67 -5.03 27.53
CA ASN A 425 -30.36 -3.74 27.60
C ASN A 425 -31.30 -3.58 26.39
N ARG A 426 -32.59 -3.91 26.57
CA ARG A 426 -33.67 -3.83 25.56
C ARG A 426 -33.85 -2.48 24.83
N ARG A 427 -33.08 -1.45 25.15
CA ARG A 427 -33.17 -0.10 24.53
C ARG A 427 -32.09 0.17 23.49
N GLU A 428 -30.99 -0.58 23.49
CA GLU A 428 -29.89 -0.37 22.54
C GLU A 428 -29.70 -1.66 21.74
N GLY A 429 -30.17 -1.66 20.49
CA GLY A 429 -29.84 -2.73 19.53
C GLY A 429 -28.34 -2.71 19.20
N TYR A 430 -27.86 -3.73 18.50
CA TYR A 430 -26.46 -3.85 18.11
C TYR A 430 -26.01 -2.65 17.26
N PHE A 431 -24.77 -2.20 17.49
CA PHE A 431 -24.03 -1.18 16.73
C PHE A 431 -24.77 0.18 16.61
N SER A 432 -25.44 0.61 17.67
CA SER A 432 -26.31 1.81 17.68
C SER A 432 -25.61 3.12 17.27
N SER A 433 -24.32 3.28 17.59
CA SER A 433 -23.51 4.48 17.28
C SER A 433 -22.79 4.43 15.93
N LEU A 434 -22.97 3.37 15.14
CA LEU A 434 -22.12 3.10 13.98
C LEU A 434 -22.44 4.03 12.82
N LYS A 435 -21.41 4.71 12.29
CA LYS A 435 -21.50 5.66 11.16
C LYS A 435 -20.87 5.09 9.89
N ARG A 436 -19.85 4.23 10.02
CA ARG A 436 -19.21 3.56 8.88
C ARG A 436 -18.97 2.09 9.17
N ALA A 437 -19.30 1.24 8.21
CA ALA A 437 -19.03 -0.19 8.30
C ALA A 437 -18.40 -0.72 7.01
N THR A 438 -17.41 -1.60 7.16
CA THR A 438 -16.89 -2.45 6.10
C THR A 438 -17.02 -3.90 6.54
N ILE A 439 -17.79 -4.69 5.80
CA ILE A 439 -18.08 -6.08 6.13
C ILE A 439 -17.47 -6.95 5.04
N PHE A 440 -16.50 -7.79 5.41
CA PHE A 440 -15.97 -8.82 4.53
C PHE A 440 -16.76 -10.11 4.76
N ALA A 441 -17.60 -10.52 3.82
CA ALA A 441 -18.49 -11.67 4.00
C ALA A 441 -18.39 -12.63 2.82
N ARG A 442 -18.23 -13.94 3.12
CA ARG A 442 -18.27 -15.01 2.11
C ARG A 442 -19.71 -15.42 1.82
N SER A 443 -20.49 -15.61 2.87
CA SER A 443 -21.89 -16.04 2.79
C SER A 443 -22.83 -14.83 2.79
N PRO A 444 -23.83 -14.80 1.88
CA PRO A 444 -24.88 -13.79 1.95
C PRO A 444 -25.72 -13.96 3.22
N ASP A 445 -25.95 -15.17 3.71
CA ASP A 445 -26.80 -15.41 4.89
C ASP A 445 -26.22 -14.73 6.14
N THR A 446 -24.91 -14.85 6.38
CA THR A 446 -24.23 -14.16 7.48
C THR A 446 -24.39 -12.64 7.41
N LEU A 447 -24.26 -12.06 6.21
CA LEU A 447 -24.43 -10.62 5.99
C LEU A 447 -25.88 -10.21 6.31
N LEU A 448 -26.86 -10.95 5.80
CA LEU A 448 -28.27 -10.65 5.96
C LEU A 448 -28.73 -10.83 7.41
N ASP A 449 -28.29 -11.89 8.08
CA ASP A 449 -28.58 -12.13 9.49
C ASP A 449 -28.03 -11.01 10.37
N LEU A 450 -26.83 -10.50 10.06
CA LEU A 450 -26.25 -9.37 10.77
C LEU A 450 -27.10 -8.10 10.58
N ILE A 451 -27.44 -7.76 9.33
CA ILE A 451 -28.21 -6.56 9.01
C ILE A 451 -29.62 -6.60 9.63
N ARG A 452 -30.28 -7.76 9.64
CA ARG A 452 -31.61 -7.92 10.26
C ARG A 452 -31.61 -7.63 11.76
N GLN A 453 -30.47 -7.84 12.42
CA GLN A 453 -30.31 -7.65 13.88
C GLN A 453 -29.66 -6.31 14.23
N TRP A 454 -29.33 -5.49 13.21
CA TRP A 454 -28.60 -4.25 13.35
C TRP A 454 -29.55 -3.07 13.64
N ASN A 455 -29.16 -2.18 14.55
CA ASN A 455 -29.84 -0.92 14.87
C ASN A 455 -28.97 0.35 14.66
N ALA A 456 -28.07 0.40 13.66
CA ALA A 456 -27.34 1.65 13.35
C ALA A 456 -28.22 2.64 12.58
N THR A 457 -28.97 3.42 13.33
CA THR A 457 -29.76 4.52 12.78
C THR A 457 -28.89 5.68 12.27
N GLU A 458 -27.65 5.80 12.75
CA GLU A 458 -26.68 6.82 12.33
C GLU A 458 -25.77 6.40 11.16
N LEU A 459 -25.99 5.22 10.55
CA LEU A 459 -25.11 4.70 9.50
C LEU A 459 -25.08 5.63 8.28
N GLN A 460 -23.89 6.09 7.91
CA GLN A 460 -23.65 6.97 6.77
C GLN A 460 -23.01 6.23 5.59
N SER A 461 -22.19 5.22 5.87
CA SER A 461 -21.48 4.46 4.85
C SER A 461 -21.49 2.97 5.17
N LEU A 462 -21.86 2.15 4.18
CA LEU A 462 -21.72 0.70 4.22
C LEU A 462 -20.91 0.23 3.02
N THR A 463 -19.85 -0.52 3.29
CA THR A 463 -19.09 -1.26 2.28
C THR A 463 -19.24 -2.75 2.57
N VAL A 464 -19.70 -3.50 1.57
CA VAL A 464 -19.73 -4.95 1.60
C VAL A 464 -18.68 -5.44 0.63
N ASP A 465 -17.69 -6.15 1.15
CA ASP A 465 -16.67 -6.81 0.37
C ASP A 465 -16.92 -8.31 0.40
N ARG A 466 -17.04 -8.91 -0.79
CA ARG A 466 -17.17 -10.36 -0.93
C ARG A 466 -16.00 -10.94 -1.74
N PRO A 467 -15.36 -12.02 -1.26
CA PRO A 467 -14.42 -12.77 -2.08
C PRO A 467 -15.20 -13.56 -3.15
N GLU A 468 -14.70 -13.59 -4.39
CA GLU A 468 -15.23 -14.35 -5.52
C GLU A 468 -15.02 -15.85 -5.25
N ARG A 469 -15.91 -16.46 -4.45
CA ARG A 469 -15.90 -17.89 -4.11
C ARG A 469 -17.16 -18.59 -4.67
N SER A 470 -17.27 -19.88 -4.39
CA SER A 470 -18.28 -20.82 -4.94
C SER A 470 -19.75 -20.57 -4.53
N VAL A 471 -20.05 -19.56 -3.72
CA VAL A 471 -21.41 -19.31 -3.22
C VAL A 471 -22.10 -18.27 -4.10
N THR A 472 -23.29 -18.58 -4.58
CA THR A 472 -24.08 -17.66 -5.40
C THR A 472 -24.74 -16.57 -4.55
N TRP A 473 -24.56 -15.31 -4.93
CA TRP A 473 -25.21 -14.15 -4.30
C TRP A 473 -26.41 -13.69 -5.14
N ASN A 474 -27.62 -13.79 -4.57
CA ASN A 474 -28.83 -13.20 -5.15
C ASN A 474 -28.92 -11.72 -4.76
N LEU A 475 -28.53 -10.83 -5.66
CA LEU A 475 -28.49 -9.39 -5.40
C LEU A 475 -29.88 -8.81 -5.15
N GLU A 476 -30.95 -9.35 -5.74
CA GLU A 476 -32.30 -8.83 -5.54
C GLU A 476 -32.76 -9.04 -4.10
N GLU A 477 -32.54 -10.24 -3.57
CA GLU A 477 -32.86 -10.56 -2.17
C GLU A 477 -31.99 -9.74 -1.21
N ILE A 478 -30.69 -9.65 -1.48
CA ILE A 478 -29.76 -8.90 -0.64
C ILE A 478 -30.13 -7.42 -0.62
N PHE A 479 -30.34 -6.81 -1.80
CA PHE A 479 -30.66 -5.39 -1.91
C PHE A 479 -32.04 -5.06 -1.34
N LYS A 480 -33.00 -5.99 -1.43
CA LYS A 480 -34.28 -5.87 -0.73
C LYS A 480 -34.09 -5.74 0.77
N ILE A 481 -33.34 -6.64 1.39
CA ILE A 481 -33.11 -6.60 2.83
C ILE A 481 -32.31 -5.35 3.23
N LEU A 482 -31.33 -4.94 2.43
CA LEU A 482 -30.62 -3.68 2.65
C LEU A 482 -31.56 -2.46 2.57
N GLY A 483 -32.43 -2.41 1.56
CA GLY A 483 -33.41 -1.34 1.40
C GLY A 483 -34.45 -1.28 2.52
N GLU A 484 -34.78 -2.42 3.13
CA GLU A 484 -35.72 -2.55 4.24
C GLU A 484 -35.10 -2.19 5.61
N HIS A 485 -33.82 -2.52 5.83
CA HIS A 485 -33.19 -2.42 7.15
C HIS A 485 -32.16 -1.29 7.30
N LEU A 486 -31.57 -0.78 6.22
CA LEU A 486 -30.61 0.32 6.31
C LEU A 486 -31.34 1.67 6.48
N PRO A 487 -30.73 2.65 7.17
CA PRO A 487 -31.39 3.91 7.46
C PRO A 487 -31.48 4.80 6.20
N SER A 488 -32.68 4.99 5.70
CA SER A 488 -32.95 5.80 4.49
C SER A 488 -32.64 7.30 4.64
N THR A 489 -32.54 7.81 5.86
CA THR A 489 -32.33 9.23 6.16
C THR A 489 -30.86 9.61 6.30
N THR A 490 -30.03 8.71 6.81
CA THR A 490 -28.62 8.97 7.16
C THR A 490 -27.65 8.34 6.17
N LEU A 491 -28.00 7.22 5.52
CA LEU A 491 -27.11 6.53 4.60
C LEU A 491 -26.81 7.37 3.35
N ARG A 492 -25.52 7.60 3.10
CA ARG A 492 -24.98 8.39 1.98
C ARG A 492 -24.13 7.58 1.02
N SER A 493 -23.50 6.51 1.50
CA SER A 493 -22.62 5.69 0.68
C SER A 493 -22.97 4.21 0.83
N LEU A 494 -23.20 3.55 -0.30
CA LEU A 494 -23.36 2.11 -0.38
C LEU A 494 -22.39 1.58 -1.43
N VAL A 495 -21.46 0.73 -0.98
CA VAL A 495 -20.41 0.16 -1.81
C VAL A 495 -20.47 -1.37 -1.72
N PHE A 496 -20.54 -2.04 -2.86
CA PHE A 496 -20.48 -3.49 -2.98
C PHE A 496 -19.27 -3.86 -3.83
N LEU A 497 -18.28 -4.51 -3.22
CA LEU A 497 -17.05 -4.92 -3.87
C LEU A 497 -17.00 -6.43 -4.02
N THR A 498 -16.45 -6.89 -5.14
CA THR A 498 -16.12 -8.30 -5.37
C THR A 498 -14.61 -8.41 -5.55
N ARG A 499 -13.94 -9.07 -4.61
CA ARG A 499 -12.52 -9.40 -4.74
C ARG A 499 -12.35 -10.68 -5.55
N PRO A 500 -11.73 -10.64 -6.73
CA PRO A 500 -11.56 -11.84 -7.53
C PRO A 500 -10.66 -12.88 -6.83
N ALA A 501 -11.02 -14.16 -6.88
CA ALA A 501 -10.21 -15.24 -6.33
C ALA A 501 -9.01 -15.58 -7.21
N VAL A 502 -9.11 -15.27 -8.51
CA VAL A 502 -8.04 -15.43 -9.50
C VAL A 502 -8.03 -14.18 -10.36
N GLN A 503 -6.84 -13.64 -10.67
CA GLN A 503 -6.65 -12.41 -11.46
C GLN A 503 -7.19 -12.49 -12.91
N HIS A 504 -7.80 -13.60 -13.33
CA HIS A 504 -8.17 -13.90 -14.72
C HIS A 504 -9.56 -14.56 -14.86
N SER A 505 -10.51 -14.30 -13.95
CA SER A 505 -11.90 -14.72 -14.17
C SER A 505 -12.70 -13.55 -14.77
N PRO A 506 -13.04 -13.57 -16.07
CA PRO A 506 -13.73 -12.47 -16.73
C PRO A 506 -15.20 -12.36 -16.33
N TYR A 507 -15.82 -13.39 -15.74
CA TYR A 507 -17.22 -13.35 -15.37
C TYR A 507 -17.50 -14.14 -14.10
N ASN A 508 -18.06 -13.47 -13.08
CA ASN A 508 -18.49 -14.14 -11.86
C ASN A 508 -19.90 -14.74 -12.06
N ARG A 509 -19.97 -16.05 -12.34
CA ARG A 509 -21.25 -16.79 -12.45
C ARG A 509 -21.99 -16.96 -11.13
N ASN A 510 -21.36 -16.64 -10.01
CA ASN A 510 -21.92 -16.84 -8.67
C ASN A 510 -22.62 -15.56 -8.19
N THR A 511 -23.20 -14.76 -9.09
CA THR A 511 -23.96 -13.56 -8.74
C THR A 511 -25.06 -13.34 -9.77
N SER A 512 -26.25 -12.98 -9.30
CA SER A 512 -27.34 -12.59 -10.21
C SER A 512 -27.05 -11.27 -10.91
N ASP A 513 -27.64 -11.07 -12.08
CA ASP A 513 -27.48 -9.83 -12.85
C ASP A 513 -28.00 -8.60 -12.08
N LEU A 514 -27.35 -7.46 -12.32
CA LEU A 514 -27.86 -6.15 -11.93
C LEU A 514 -28.89 -5.69 -12.95
N THR A 515 -30.17 -5.74 -12.58
CA THR A 515 -31.30 -5.28 -13.41
C THR A 515 -31.99 -4.08 -12.75
N CYS A 516 -32.88 -3.41 -13.49
CA CYS A 516 -33.75 -2.39 -12.90
C CYS A 516 -34.59 -2.93 -11.73
N GLY A 517 -35.07 -4.17 -11.81
CA GLY A 517 -35.78 -4.84 -10.72
C GLY A 517 -34.91 -4.96 -9.47
N THR A 518 -33.67 -5.43 -9.63
CA THR A 518 -32.66 -5.51 -8.57
C THR A 518 -32.43 -4.14 -7.93
N MET A 519 -32.21 -3.11 -8.74
CA MET A 519 -31.93 -1.74 -8.28
C MET A 519 -33.12 -1.07 -7.60
N SER A 520 -34.34 -1.38 -8.04
CA SER A 520 -35.57 -0.82 -7.49
C SER A 520 -35.75 -1.12 -6.00
N THR A 521 -35.17 -2.23 -5.54
CA THR A 521 -35.20 -2.63 -4.13
C THR A 521 -34.38 -1.68 -3.22
N LEU A 522 -33.41 -0.94 -3.79
CA LEU A 522 -32.63 0.10 -3.09
C LEU A 522 -33.29 1.48 -3.16
N PHE A 523 -34.40 1.65 -3.88
CA PHE A 523 -35.08 2.95 -4.01
C PHE A 523 -35.55 3.56 -2.69
N PRO A 524 -35.79 2.82 -1.59
CA PRO A 524 -36.04 3.44 -0.28
C PRO A 524 -34.89 4.35 0.21
N LEU A 525 -33.65 4.10 -0.23
CA LEU A 525 -32.45 4.83 0.21
C LEU A 525 -32.25 6.13 -0.59
N LYS A 526 -33.13 7.12 -0.39
CA LYS A 526 -33.21 8.35 -1.21
C LYS A 526 -32.01 9.30 -1.10
N ASN A 527 -31.18 9.11 -0.08
CA ASN A 527 -30.16 10.05 0.35
C ASN A 527 -28.75 9.72 -0.12
N LEU A 528 -28.61 8.71 -0.98
CA LEU A 528 -27.33 8.26 -1.51
C LEU A 528 -26.62 9.35 -2.32
N LYS A 529 -25.34 9.50 -2.03
CA LYS A 529 -24.33 10.29 -2.75
C LYS A 529 -23.37 9.40 -3.51
N THR A 530 -23.03 8.25 -2.93
CA THR A 530 -22.16 7.26 -3.55
C THR A 530 -22.89 5.94 -3.63
N LEU A 531 -22.96 5.40 -4.83
CA LEU A 531 -23.46 4.06 -5.10
C LEU A 531 -22.46 3.38 -6.02
N SER A 532 -21.69 2.43 -5.47
CA SER A 532 -20.69 1.69 -6.22
C SER A 532 -20.95 0.20 -6.14
N LEU A 533 -21.18 -0.41 -7.29
CA LEU A 533 -21.59 -1.79 -7.45
C LEU A 533 -20.59 -2.52 -8.35
N SER A 534 -19.55 -3.07 -7.73
CA SER A 534 -18.60 -3.99 -8.37
C SER A 534 -18.98 -5.43 -8.02
N THR A 535 -20.13 -5.89 -8.51
CA THR A 535 -20.66 -7.23 -8.22
C THR A 535 -20.14 -8.30 -9.17
N GLY A 536 -19.34 -7.98 -10.19
CA GLY A 536 -18.75 -8.98 -11.11
C GLY A 536 -19.76 -9.80 -11.93
N GLY A 537 -21.07 -9.56 -11.77
CA GLY A 537 -22.13 -10.07 -12.64
C GLY A 537 -22.40 -9.12 -13.81
N ARG A 538 -23.39 -9.46 -14.64
CA ARG A 538 -23.82 -8.64 -15.78
C ARG A 538 -24.60 -7.41 -15.31
N VAL A 539 -24.44 -6.29 -16.01
CA VAL A 539 -25.22 -5.05 -15.81
C VAL A 539 -26.21 -4.92 -16.96
N ALA A 540 -27.47 -5.28 -16.71
CA ALA A 540 -28.54 -5.29 -17.71
C ALA A 540 -29.47 -4.06 -17.57
N PHE A 541 -28.87 -2.87 -17.56
CA PHE A 541 -29.59 -1.59 -17.53
C PHE A 541 -29.91 -1.09 -18.93
N LYS A 542 -30.94 -0.26 -19.04
CA LYS A 542 -31.36 0.47 -20.25
C LYS A 542 -31.43 1.96 -19.96
N ASP A 543 -31.55 2.78 -21.01
CA ASP A 543 -31.67 4.24 -20.90
C ASP A 543 -32.80 4.68 -19.94
N ALA A 544 -33.96 4.01 -19.99
CA ALA A 544 -35.10 4.32 -19.11
C ALA A 544 -34.80 4.04 -17.63
N ASP A 545 -33.95 3.06 -17.34
CA ASP A 545 -33.57 2.70 -15.97
C ASP A 545 -32.68 3.77 -15.36
N LEU A 546 -31.71 4.28 -16.14
CA LEU A 546 -30.85 5.38 -15.70
C LEU A 546 -31.66 6.62 -15.33
N ILE A 547 -32.70 6.94 -16.09
CA ILE A 547 -33.61 8.05 -15.75
C ILE A 547 -34.34 7.78 -14.42
N ALA A 548 -34.84 6.56 -14.21
CA ALA A 548 -35.46 6.19 -12.94
C ALA A 548 -34.48 6.30 -11.76
N PHE A 549 -33.21 5.95 -11.96
CA PHE A 549 -32.15 6.09 -10.97
C PHE A 549 -31.88 7.56 -10.65
N ALA A 550 -31.77 8.42 -11.66
CA ALA A 550 -31.54 9.85 -11.47
C ALA A 550 -32.67 10.53 -10.70
N TYR A 551 -33.94 10.18 -10.99
CA TYR A 551 -35.09 10.66 -10.22
C TYR A 551 -35.10 10.16 -8.78
N THR A 552 -34.61 8.95 -8.56
CA THR A 552 -34.61 8.32 -7.23
C THR A 552 -33.50 8.83 -6.33
N TRP A 553 -32.31 9.09 -6.90
CA TRP A 553 -31.11 9.51 -6.18
C TRP A 553 -30.54 10.82 -6.75
N PRO A 554 -31.28 11.94 -6.63
CA PRO A 554 -30.87 13.22 -7.22
C PRO A 554 -29.62 13.85 -6.58
N LEU A 555 -29.15 13.28 -5.46
CA LEU A 555 -27.96 13.73 -4.72
C LEU A 555 -26.70 12.94 -5.08
N LEU A 556 -26.75 12.03 -6.06
CA LEU A 556 -25.59 11.24 -6.48
C LEU A 556 -24.45 12.13 -6.94
N GLU A 557 -23.29 11.89 -6.34
CA GLU A 557 -21.97 12.45 -6.66
C GLU A 557 -21.10 11.39 -7.37
N THR A 558 -21.31 10.11 -7.03
CA THR A 558 -20.58 8.97 -7.59
C THR A 558 -21.53 7.83 -7.91
N PHE A 559 -21.56 7.40 -9.17
CA PHE A 559 -22.28 6.21 -9.60
C PHE A 559 -21.31 5.27 -10.32
N GLU A 560 -21.12 4.08 -9.78
CA GLU A 560 -20.26 3.07 -10.37
C GLU A 560 -21.01 1.75 -10.53
N ALA A 561 -21.09 1.26 -11.76
CA ALA A 561 -21.60 -0.06 -12.09
C ALA A 561 -20.54 -0.78 -12.93
N TYR A 562 -19.64 -1.50 -12.26
CA TYR A 562 -18.58 -2.24 -12.94
C TYR A 562 -19.17 -3.53 -13.53
N GLU A 563 -18.98 -3.69 -14.83
CA GLU A 563 -19.39 -4.88 -15.58
C GLU A 563 -18.15 -5.54 -16.19
N ARG A 564 -18.04 -6.87 -16.04
CA ARG A 564 -16.97 -7.66 -16.65
C ARG A 564 -17.45 -8.55 -17.80
N GLU A 565 -18.75 -8.69 -18.00
CA GLU A 565 -19.31 -9.35 -19.19
C GLU A 565 -18.89 -8.58 -20.45
N LEU A 566 -18.48 -9.26 -21.51
CA LEU A 566 -18.03 -8.66 -22.78
C LEU A 566 -18.75 -9.25 -24.00
N ILE A 567 -19.44 -10.38 -23.83
CA ILE A 567 -20.10 -11.09 -24.93
C ILE A 567 -21.33 -10.31 -25.41
N VAL A 568 -22.11 -9.79 -24.46
CA VAL A 568 -23.35 -9.08 -24.74
C VAL A 568 -23.07 -7.58 -24.68
N GLU A 569 -23.49 -6.84 -25.70
CA GLU A 569 -23.40 -5.36 -25.75
C GLU A 569 -24.34 -4.68 -24.76
N SER A 570 -24.03 -3.42 -24.40
CA SER A 570 -24.81 -2.68 -23.41
C SER A 570 -26.03 -2.13 -24.13
N GLU A 571 -27.20 -2.21 -23.48
CA GLU A 571 -28.41 -1.57 -24.00
C GLU A 571 -28.46 -0.07 -23.66
N ILE A 572 -27.50 0.42 -22.87
CA ILE A 572 -27.35 1.85 -22.58
C ILE A 572 -26.72 2.52 -23.80
N SER A 573 -27.38 3.54 -24.32
CA SER A 573 -26.86 4.35 -25.42
C SER A 573 -26.02 5.53 -24.92
N SER A 574 -25.20 6.10 -25.81
CA SER A 574 -24.52 7.39 -25.58
C SER A 574 -25.49 8.51 -25.14
N ARG A 575 -26.70 8.54 -25.72
CA ARG A 575 -27.78 9.47 -25.35
C ARG A 575 -28.37 9.18 -23.97
N GLY A 576 -28.45 7.92 -23.58
CA GLY A 576 -28.82 7.49 -22.24
C GLY A 576 -27.85 8.04 -21.19
N VAL A 577 -26.54 7.92 -21.45
CA VAL A 577 -25.49 8.49 -20.59
C VAL A 577 -25.63 10.02 -20.48
N LEU A 578 -25.79 10.74 -21.59
CA LEU A 578 -26.00 12.19 -21.58
C LEU A 578 -27.22 12.58 -20.74
N SER A 579 -28.33 11.87 -20.93
CA SER A 579 -29.58 12.16 -20.22
C SER A 579 -29.44 11.88 -18.71
N PHE A 580 -28.69 10.85 -18.34
CA PHE A 580 -28.40 10.51 -16.95
C PHE A 580 -27.53 11.57 -16.26
N VAL A 581 -26.41 11.96 -16.90
CA VAL A 581 -25.50 12.98 -16.36
C VAL A 581 -26.19 14.35 -16.30
N ALA A 582 -27.01 14.69 -17.30
CA ALA A 582 -27.78 15.93 -17.30
C ALA A 582 -28.82 15.98 -16.17
N ALA A 583 -29.43 14.85 -15.82
CA ALA A 583 -30.39 14.75 -14.72
C ALA A 583 -29.73 14.81 -13.32
N LEU A 584 -28.41 14.61 -13.23
CA LEU A 584 -27.66 14.58 -11.97
C LEU A 584 -26.60 15.70 -11.94
N PRO A 585 -26.97 16.92 -11.50
CA PRO A 585 -26.07 18.09 -11.55
C PRO A 585 -24.89 18.01 -10.56
N ARG A 586 -24.90 17.04 -9.64
CA ARG A 586 -23.82 16.79 -8.67
C ARG A 586 -22.92 15.62 -9.05
N LEU A 587 -23.25 14.89 -10.11
CA LEU A 587 -22.51 13.71 -10.51
C LEU A 587 -21.12 14.12 -11.01
N ASP A 588 -20.11 13.75 -10.23
CA ASP A 588 -18.71 14.08 -10.46
C ASP A 588 -17.96 12.88 -11.07
N HIS A 589 -18.32 11.67 -10.63
CA HIS A 589 -17.71 10.43 -11.07
C HIS A 589 -18.76 9.44 -11.61
N LEU A 590 -18.54 8.97 -12.83
CA LEU A 590 -19.36 7.95 -13.49
C LEU A 590 -18.50 6.79 -13.97
N THR A 591 -18.80 5.57 -13.48
CA THR A 591 -18.31 4.32 -14.07
C THR A 591 -19.49 3.53 -14.61
N LEU A 592 -19.57 3.38 -15.94
CA LEU A 592 -20.69 2.67 -16.56
C LEU A 592 -20.33 2.19 -17.97
N ARG A 593 -20.72 0.95 -18.30
CA ARG A 593 -20.61 0.44 -19.65
C ARG A 593 -21.79 0.88 -20.53
N PHE A 594 -21.50 1.41 -21.72
CA PHE A 594 -22.53 1.80 -22.69
C PHE A 594 -22.12 1.40 -24.11
N ASN A 595 -23.06 1.49 -25.05
CA ASN A 595 -22.81 1.26 -26.46
C ASN A 595 -22.25 2.53 -27.10
N ALA A 596 -20.97 2.51 -27.43
CA ALA A 596 -20.24 3.60 -28.09
C ALA A 596 -19.87 3.24 -29.54
N LEU A 597 -20.58 2.30 -30.18
CA LEU A 597 -20.38 2.02 -31.60
C LEU A 597 -20.78 3.24 -32.43
N SER A 598 -20.05 3.50 -33.51
CA SER A 598 -20.16 4.72 -34.33
C SER A 598 -21.57 5.00 -34.84
N HIS A 599 -22.35 3.95 -35.13
CA HIS A 599 -23.74 4.05 -35.56
C HIS A 599 -24.73 4.38 -34.43
N SER A 600 -24.33 4.23 -33.16
CA SER A 600 -25.13 4.55 -31.96
C SER A 600 -24.73 5.88 -31.31
N VAL A 601 -23.67 6.53 -31.80
CA VAL A 601 -23.21 7.85 -31.35
C VAL A 601 -23.74 8.93 -32.31
N SER A 602 -24.55 9.85 -31.78
CA SER A 602 -25.01 11.05 -32.50
C SER A 602 -24.16 12.24 -32.08
N LEU A 603 -23.59 12.96 -33.06
CA LEU A 603 -22.84 14.20 -32.83
C LEU A 603 -23.71 15.46 -32.88
N ASP A 604 -24.99 15.31 -33.25
CA ASP A 604 -25.93 16.42 -33.31
C ASP A 604 -26.52 16.72 -31.92
N ASP A 605 -26.64 18.02 -31.58
CA ASP A 605 -27.28 18.53 -30.37
C ASP A 605 -26.73 17.98 -29.03
N ILE A 606 -25.42 17.71 -28.95
CA ILE A 606 -24.78 17.27 -27.70
C ILE A 606 -24.74 18.43 -26.68
N PRO A 607 -25.35 18.28 -25.49
CA PRO A 607 -25.22 19.28 -24.43
C PRO A 607 -23.82 19.23 -23.83
N ALA A 608 -23.24 20.40 -23.57
CA ALA A 608 -21.98 20.53 -22.86
C ALA A 608 -22.19 20.39 -21.34
N LEU A 609 -22.01 19.18 -20.81
CA LEU A 609 -22.18 18.83 -19.39
C LEU A 609 -20.86 19.04 -18.65
N GLY A 610 -20.61 20.29 -18.26
CA GLY A 610 -19.34 20.72 -17.66
C GLY A 610 -19.12 20.34 -16.18
N HIS A 611 -19.96 19.50 -15.57
CA HIS A 611 -19.82 19.12 -14.15
C HIS A 611 -19.15 17.76 -13.94
N LEU A 612 -19.18 16.85 -14.92
CA LEU A 612 -18.55 15.53 -14.80
C LEU A 612 -17.02 15.67 -14.85
N ARG A 613 -16.31 15.12 -13.85
CA ARG A 613 -14.86 15.19 -13.72
C ARG A 613 -14.16 13.87 -14.02
N SER A 614 -14.81 12.75 -13.76
CA SER A 614 -14.26 11.42 -14.01
C SER A 614 -15.26 10.54 -14.74
N LEU A 615 -14.79 9.93 -15.84
CA LEU A 615 -15.55 8.98 -16.64
C LEU A 615 -14.73 7.71 -16.81
N ASP A 616 -15.24 6.60 -16.30
CA ASP A 616 -14.74 5.26 -16.58
C ASP A 616 -15.75 4.53 -17.48
N VAL A 617 -15.32 4.21 -18.69
CA VAL A 617 -16.15 3.53 -19.69
C VAL A 617 -15.99 2.02 -19.65
N CYS A 618 -15.24 1.47 -18.69
CA CYS A 618 -14.90 0.05 -18.59
C CYS A 618 -14.37 -0.46 -19.95
N LEU A 619 -14.83 -1.63 -20.40
CA LEU A 619 -14.65 -2.10 -21.78
C LEU A 619 -15.95 -1.93 -22.59
N SER A 620 -16.46 -0.70 -22.67
CA SER A 620 -17.62 -0.37 -23.52
C SER A 620 -17.40 -0.75 -24.98
N SER A 621 -18.46 -1.12 -25.70
CA SER A 621 -18.33 -1.48 -27.11
C SER A 621 -18.03 -0.23 -27.94
N ALA A 622 -16.96 -0.27 -28.73
CA ALA A 622 -16.43 0.90 -29.46
C ALA A 622 -15.71 0.46 -30.76
N ASP A 623 -15.88 1.20 -31.85
CA ASP A 623 -15.36 0.86 -33.18
C ASP A 623 -14.71 2.04 -33.94
N ASN A 624 -14.95 3.29 -33.52
CA ASN A 624 -14.45 4.49 -34.20
C ASN A 624 -13.94 5.53 -33.18
N PRO A 625 -12.62 5.61 -32.96
CA PRO A 625 -12.06 6.46 -31.92
C PRO A 625 -12.27 7.97 -32.17
N ASP A 626 -12.28 8.43 -33.42
CA ASP A 626 -12.46 9.85 -33.75
C ASP A 626 -13.87 10.36 -33.37
N VAL A 627 -14.91 9.61 -33.77
CA VAL A 627 -16.30 9.96 -33.47
C VAL A 627 -16.54 9.96 -31.95
N ILE A 628 -15.99 8.96 -31.25
CA ILE A 628 -16.14 8.83 -29.79
C ILE A 628 -15.38 9.94 -29.05
N ALA A 629 -14.14 10.26 -29.45
CA ALA A 629 -13.37 11.34 -28.85
C ALA A 629 -14.05 12.70 -29.06
N GLN A 630 -14.63 12.93 -30.24
CA GLN A 630 -15.42 14.14 -30.51
C GLN A 630 -16.66 14.20 -29.62
N PHE A 631 -17.41 13.10 -29.49
CA PHE A 631 -18.55 13.00 -28.59
C PHE A 631 -18.16 13.34 -27.15
N ILE A 632 -17.09 12.73 -26.62
CA ILE A 632 -16.65 12.96 -25.23
C ILE A 632 -16.23 14.41 -25.00
N ARG A 633 -15.46 15.02 -25.92
CA ARG A 633 -15.03 16.42 -25.80
C ARG A 633 -16.22 17.39 -25.78
N GLN A 634 -17.23 17.15 -26.61
CA GLN A 634 -18.42 18.00 -26.66
C GLN A 634 -19.31 17.78 -25.44
N ALA A 635 -19.51 16.53 -25.04
CA ALA A 635 -20.36 16.15 -23.93
C ALA A 635 -19.79 16.55 -22.57
N PHE A 636 -18.48 16.34 -22.36
CA PHE A 636 -17.84 16.44 -21.04
C PHE A 636 -16.57 17.31 -21.11
N PRO A 637 -16.70 18.63 -21.38
CA PRO A 637 -15.56 19.51 -21.58
C PRO A 637 -14.68 19.73 -20.33
N SER A 638 -15.19 19.38 -19.14
CA SER A 638 -14.51 19.54 -17.84
C SER A 638 -13.85 18.27 -17.32
N LEU A 639 -13.80 17.21 -18.14
CA LEU A 639 -13.30 15.91 -17.75
C LEU A 639 -11.82 15.98 -17.38
N ALA A 640 -11.49 15.60 -16.14
CA ALA A 640 -10.13 15.59 -15.61
C ALA A 640 -9.53 14.17 -15.61
N GLN A 641 -10.38 13.15 -15.53
CA GLN A 641 -9.96 11.76 -15.53
C GLN A 641 -10.81 10.95 -16.50
N PHE A 642 -10.13 10.25 -17.43
CA PHE A 642 -10.75 9.32 -18.35
C PHE A 642 -10.12 7.94 -18.17
N VAL A 643 -10.94 6.92 -17.94
CA VAL A 643 -10.48 5.55 -17.69
C VAL A 643 -11.25 4.55 -18.54
N PHE A 644 -10.58 3.48 -18.93
CA PHE A 644 -11.15 2.34 -19.64
C PHE A 644 -10.39 1.05 -19.26
N GLY A 645 -10.98 -0.10 -19.56
CA GLY A 645 -10.41 -1.42 -19.27
C GLY A 645 -11.05 -2.15 -18.09
N LEU A 646 -10.54 -3.34 -17.79
CA LEU A 646 -10.90 -4.10 -16.60
C LEU A 646 -9.98 -3.71 -15.45
N ARG A 647 -10.57 -3.26 -14.34
CA ARG A 647 -9.84 -3.02 -13.09
C ARG A 647 -9.90 -4.28 -12.23
N TYR A 648 -8.73 -4.82 -11.91
CA TYR A 648 -8.60 -5.84 -10.86
C TYR A 648 -8.24 -5.11 -9.57
N LEU A 649 -9.06 -5.23 -8.53
CA LEU A 649 -8.74 -4.68 -7.22
C LEU A 649 -7.57 -5.49 -6.64
N ASP A 650 -6.34 -5.10 -6.93
CA ASP A 650 -5.19 -5.56 -6.16
C ASP A 650 -5.20 -4.81 -4.81
N GLY A 651 -5.04 -5.57 -3.72
CA GLY A 651 -5.51 -5.19 -2.40
C GLY A 651 -4.80 -4.02 -1.73
N ASP A 652 -5.57 -2.99 -1.39
CA ASP A 652 -5.75 -2.37 -0.07
C ASP A 652 -6.91 -1.39 -0.23
N PRO A 653 -8.04 -1.48 0.51
CA PRO A 653 -9.16 -0.55 0.37
C PRO A 653 -8.81 0.93 0.62
N GLY A 654 -7.59 1.23 1.09
CA GLY A 654 -7.03 2.58 1.22
C GLY A 654 -6.04 3.01 0.14
N ALA A 655 -5.60 2.12 -0.75
CA ALA A 655 -4.72 2.49 -1.86
C ALA A 655 -5.57 3.03 -3.03
N SER A 656 -5.34 4.29 -3.37
CA SER A 656 -5.89 4.92 -4.58
C SER A 656 -5.78 3.97 -5.77
N LEU A 657 -6.91 3.77 -6.45
CA LEU A 657 -7.25 3.00 -7.67
C LEU A 657 -6.30 3.18 -8.89
N ARG A 658 -5.01 3.46 -8.71
CA ARG A 658 -4.18 4.07 -9.75
C ARG A 658 -3.52 3.10 -10.71
N ASN A 659 -3.22 1.83 -10.38
CA ASN A 659 -2.29 1.05 -11.21
C ASN A 659 -2.55 -0.47 -11.33
N SER A 660 -3.76 -0.93 -11.66
CA SER A 660 -4.01 -2.37 -11.94
C SER A 660 -4.89 -2.59 -13.19
N TYR A 661 -4.35 -2.21 -14.35
CA TYR A 661 -4.90 -2.59 -15.65
C TYR A 661 -4.27 -3.90 -16.11
N VAL A 662 -5.07 -4.95 -16.29
CA VAL A 662 -4.60 -6.17 -16.95
C VAL A 662 -5.05 -6.12 -18.42
N SER A 663 -4.13 -6.39 -19.36
CA SER A 663 -4.46 -6.48 -20.78
C SER A 663 -5.49 -7.60 -21.02
N PRO A 664 -6.61 -7.37 -21.72
CA PRO A 664 -7.56 -8.43 -22.03
C PRO A 664 -6.92 -9.47 -22.97
N GLN A 665 -6.57 -10.64 -22.45
CA GLN A 665 -6.07 -11.75 -23.29
C GLN A 665 -7.19 -12.67 -23.80
N GLU A 666 -8.45 -12.47 -23.39
CA GLU A 666 -9.47 -13.54 -23.40
C GLU A 666 -10.50 -13.47 -24.55
N ASP A 667 -10.66 -12.35 -25.28
CA ASP A 667 -11.54 -12.29 -26.46
C ASP A 667 -11.02 -11.28 -27.51
N HIS A 668 -11.22 -11.58 -28.80
CA HIS A 668 -10.88 -10.69 -29.92
C HIS A 668 -11.62 -9.35 -29.80
N ARG A 669 -12.92 -9.38 -29.48
CA ARG A 669 -13.75 -8.17 -29.34
C ARG A 669 -13.28 -7.28 -28.19
N GLY A 670 -12.95 -7.87 -27.04
CA GLY A 670 -12.41 -7.13 -25.90
C GLY A 670 -11.10 -6.40 -26.22
N LYS A 671 -10.22 -7.01 -27.03
CA LYS A 671 -9.00 -6.37 -27.53
C LYS A 671 -9.29 -5.24 -28.51
N GLU A 672 -10.24 -5.42 -29.42
CA GLU A 672 -10.67 -4.37 -30.35
C GLU A 672 -11.22 -3.15 -29.61
N TYR A 673 -12.13 -3.35 -28.66
CA TYR A 673 -12.68 -2.28 -27.85
C TYR A 673 -11.61 -1.59 -27.01
N TYR A 674 -10.71 -2.36 -26.37
CA TYR A 674 -9.60 -1.80 -25.61
C TYR A 674 -8.70 -0.92 -26.47
N ASN A 675 -8.32 -1.38 -27.66
CA ASN A 675 -7.50 -0.61 -28.59
C ASN A 675 -8.23 0.66 -29.05
N CYS A 676 -9.53 0.57 -29.37
CA CYS A 676 -10.34 1.73 -29.73
C CYS A 676 -10.36 2.78 -28.60
N TRP A 677 -10.61 2.37 -27.35
CA TRP A 677 -10.60 3.30 -26.20
C TRP A 677 -9.21 3.87 -25.88
N LYS A 678 -8.16 3.11 -26.14
CA LYS A 678 -6.79 3.59 -26.07
C LYS A 678 -6.54 4.70 -27.09
N ASP A 679 -7.00 4.52 -28.33
CA ASP A 679 -6.89 5.55 -29.37
C ASP A 679 -7.74 6.77 -29.02
N VAL A 680 -8.94 6.59 -28.43
CA VAL A 680 -9.74 7.69 -27.88
C VAL A 680 -8.97 8.48 -26.82
N LEU A 681 -8.31 7.81 -25.86
CA LEU A 681 -7.52 8.51 -24.83
C LEU A 681 -6.42 9.38 -25.46
N VAL A 682 -5.67 8.83 -26.43
CA VAL A 682 -4.65 9.59 -27.17
C VAL A 682 -5.26 10.79 -27.89
N LEU A 683 -6.45 10.63 -28.47
CA LEU A 683 -7.18 11.73 -29.10
C LEU A 683 -7.76 12.71 -28.08
N LEU A 684 -7.98 12.36 -26.82
CA LEU A 684 -8.48 13.27 -25.79
C LEU A 684 -7.36 14.08 -25.14
N GLU A 685 -6.17 13.49 -25.00
CA GLU A 685 -4.99 14.17 -24.51
C GLU A 685 -4.70 15.40 -25.40
N PRO A 686 -4.47 16.58 -24.80
CA PRO A 686 -4.01 17.73 -25.57
C PRO A 686 -2.69 17.33 -26.25
N SER A 687 -2.57 17.59 -27.54
CA SER A 687 -1.32 17.38 -28.28
C SER A 687 -0.22 18.21 -27.62
N GLU A 688 0.59 17.60 -26.75
CA GLU A 688 1.75 18.25 -26.14
C GLU A 688 2.85 18.41 -27.21
N GLU A 689 2.86 19.57 -27.86
CA GLU A 689 4.09 20.34 -27.84
C GLU A 689 4.11 21.10 -26.50
N ILE A 690 5.09 20.72 -25.64
CA ILE A 690 5.65 21.40 -24.43
C ILE A 690 5.35 20.69 -23.08
N PRO A 691 6.35 20.57 -22.19
CA PRO A 691 6.71 19.30 -21.54
C PRO A 691 6.38 19.20 -20.04
N SER A 692 6.25 17.94 -19.60
CA SER A 692 6.56 17.35 -18.28
C SER A 692 6.24 18.18 -17.04
N LEU A 693 5.21 17.74 -16.30
CA LEU A 693 5.04 17.95 -14.87
C LEU A 693 4.84 16.63 -14.14
#